data_AF-A0A285C5Y9-F1
#
_entry.id   AF-A0A285C5Y9-F1
#
_cell.length_a   1.000
_cell.length_b   1.000
_cell.length_c   1.000
_cell.angle_alpha   90.00
_cell.angle_beta   90.00
_cell.angle_gamma   90.00
#
_symmetry.space_group_name_H-M   'P 1'
#
loop_
_entity.id
_entity.type
_entity.pdbx_description
1 polymer ?
#
loop_
_entity_poly.entity_id
_entity_poly.type
_entity_poly.pdbx_seq_one_letter_code
_entity_poly.pdbx_strand_id
1 'polypeptide(L)'
;MTRVDVAVVGSGPNGLAAAVTMARAGLTVEVHEQAAVIGGGLRGEALFDSAVRHDLCAAVHPMAAASAFFRAFDLEARGVRLLQPPISYAHPLDGGAAAFAYRDLAATRDRLGADGRRWYRLMAPLVRHSPGVTDFLLSGQRSLPPDPAAPLLLGPRVVDHLLRGNGLRTEAARALLTGVAAHAVGRLPSLPAGAIALLLGHLAHATGWPLPQGGSHRIAEALADDLTAHGGAVHTGRQVTDLAELDARVIMLDTTPRGLLTLAGDRLPARYRRALERFRYGPGAAKADFLVSEPIPWADPEVGRAGTVHLGGTRAEMFATEYAAVRGKAGQEPFVLLVDPAVTDPGRAVGGRRPVWAYAHVPNGDTRDPVPLITRRIERYAPGFADTVIAARGVPAAEYETYNPNYPGGDIGAGAITLTQSVFRPTPAWNPYRTPLPGVYLCSASTPPGPSVHGMCGHLAAMAALRREFHIVAVPHLGPNGGPTPTENNPPPHRGKQESVMSVSHRPTAAEDFAGYLRAYHADAIDGSDPVAEVWDRYHLPDGTHQVNGRMWDRDKILGSLRSRRSLGASYELYIHEVTVEGRRAAARYTISTPMLGKIQSATEAAVFAELAQDGRVARTISFSATRPGWSGRDRDEPFDSAARPAPGTSPAPPPAEGEEPTPAQDPAHYLRAYYAAGYDVAVPAAEAHDRFHTPDALHQVGRKVMQRSGVLKALEEGRKLGHTYPVEVHETLREGNRFAARYTTSRDGNPKRPQEVFAFGEFAPDGRVQSVRFALDPGYDAA
;
A
#
# COMPACT_ATOMS: atom_id res chain seq x y z
N MET A 1 23.80 -11.45 24.02
CA MET A 1 23.55 -11.22 22.57
C MET A 1 23.19 -9.75 22.42
N THR A 2 23.62 -9.09 21.36
CA THR A 2 23.18 -7.72 21.06
C THR A 2 21.74 -7.77 20.56
N ARG A 3 20.85 -6.99 21.19
CA ARG A 3 19.45 -6.85 20.81
C ARG A 3 19.32 -6.49 19.32
N VAL A 4 18.50 -7.23 18.58
CA VAL A 4 18.23 -6.96 17.16
C VAL A 4 17.09 -5.95 16.99
N ASP A 5 17.01 -5.29 15.83
CA ASP A 5 15.93 -4.34 15.56
C ASP A 5 14.60 -5.07 15.38
N VAL A 6 14.60 -6.17 14.62
CA VAL A 6 13.38 -6.90 14.27
C VAL A 6 13.56 -8.41 14.41
N ALA A 7 12.66 -9.06 15.14
CA ALA A 7 12.47 -10.51 15.11
C ALA A 7 11.17 -10.87 14.39
N VAL A 8 11.22 -11.81 13.45
CA VAL A 8 10.05 -12.33 12.72
C VAL A 8 9.81 -13.78 13.11
N VAL A 9 8.60 -14.10 13.55
CA VAL A 9 8.20 -15.47 13.90
C VAL A 9 7.40 -16.08 12.75
N GLY A 10 7.97 -17.09 12.11
CA GLY A 10 7.44 -17.77 10.93
C GLY A 10 8.08 -17.31 9.63
N SER A 11 8.53 -18.27 8.82
CA SER A 11 9.13 -18.02 7.49
C SER A 11 8.14 -18.22 6.34
N GLY A 12 6.85 -18.01 6.57
CA GLY A 12 5.85 -18.01 5.52
C GLY A 12 6.09 -16.87 4.52
N PRO A 13 5.36 -16.85 3.38
CA PRO A 13 5.54 -15.82 2.36
C PRO A 13 5.34 -14.39 2.90
N ASN A 14 4.48 -14.21 3.90
CA ASN A 14 4.29 -12.92 4.54
C ASN A 14 5.39 -12.61 5.56
N GLY A 15 5.82 -13.57 6.38
CA GLY A 15 6.95 -13.40 7.30
C GLY A 15 8.24 -13.04 6.56
N LEU A 16 8.56 -13.75 5.49
CA LEU A 16 9.72 -13.43 4.65
C LEU A 16 9.59 -12.08 3.95
N ALA A 17 8.40 -11.70 3.44
CA ALA A 17 8.18 -10.38 2.86
C ALA A 17 8.34 -9.24 3.89
N ALA A 18 7.88 -9.45 5.13
CA ALA A 18 8.11 -8.53 6.24
C ALA A 18 9.61 -8.40 6.56
N ALA A 19 10.32 -9.53 6.67
CA ALA A 19 11.74 -9.58 6.96
C ALA A 19 12.56 -8.84 5.89
N VAL A 20 12.31 -9.13 4.61
CA VAL A 20 12.93 -8.44 3.47
C VAL A 20 12.65 -6.95 3.53
N THR A 21 11.40 -6.54 3.75
CA THR A 21 11.04 -5.11 3.82
C THR A 21 11.82 -4.39 4.93
N MET A 22 11.99 -5.03 6.10
CA MET A 22 12.75 -4.47 7.22
C MET A 22 14.26 -4.43 6.98
N ALA A 23 14.83 -5.51 6.44
CA ALA A 23 16.27 -5.58 6.14
C ALA A 23 16.65 -4.58 5.04
N ARG A 24 15.79 -4.40 4.03
CA ARG A 24 15.93 -3.39 2.98
C ARG A 24 15.83 -1.95 3.50
N ALA A 25 15.29 -1.75 4.71
CA ALA A 25 15.32 -0.47 5.40
C ALA A 25 16.61 -0.25 6.23
N GLY A 26 17.58 -1.17 6.15
CA GLY A 26 18.85 -1.11 6.87
C GLY A 26 18.79 -1.61 8.32
N LEU A 27 17.73 -2.32 8.70
CA LEU A 27 17.54 -2.85 10.06
C LEU A 27 18.12 -4.25 10.21
N THR A 28 18.58 -4.58 11.41
CA THR A 28 18.99 -5.95 11.75
C THR A 28 17.77 -6.85 11.95
N VAL A 29 17.70 -7.96 11.22
CA VAL A 29 16.52 -8.84 11.19
C VAL A 29 16.88 -10.29 11.47
N GLU A 30 16.18 -10.91 12.41
CA GLU A 30 16.21 -12.36 12.61
C GLU A 30 14.84 -12.97 12.29
N VAL A 31 14.81 -14.08 11.55
CA VAL A 31 13.61 -14.88 11.29
C VAL A 31 13.72 -16.20 12.05
N HIS A 32 12.67 -16.58 12.77
CA HIS A 32 12.61 -17.85 13.51
C HIS A 32 11.56 -18.76 12.88
N GLU A 33 12.01 -19.94 12.43
CA GLU A 33 11.19 -20.96 11.79
C GLU A 33 11.25 -22.25 12.61
N GLN A 34 10.07 -22.79 12.96
CA GLN A 34 9.97 -24.02 13.73
C GLN A 34 10.38 -25.25 12.90
N ALA A 35 10.12 -25.24 11.60
CA ALA A 35 10.46 -26.34 10.70
C ALA A 35 11.96 -26.36 10.39
N ALA A 36 12.45 -27.52 9.95
CA ALA A 36 13.83 -27.65 9.49
C ALA A 36 14.14 -26.85 8.21
N VAL A 37 13.10 -26.48 7.44
CA VAL A 37 13.20 -25.78 6.15
C VAL A 37 12.20 -24.63 6.12
N ILE A 38 12.63 -23.51 5.53
CA ILE A 38 11.86 -22.27 5.40
C ILE A 38 10.69 -22.36 4.41
N GLY A 39 9.80 -21.37 4.45
CA GLY A 39 8.84 -21.08 3.38
C GLY A 39 7.38 -21.29 3.76
N GLY A 40 7.09 -21.91 4.92
CA GLY A 40 5.73 -22.19 5.36
C GLY A 40 4.90 -22.92 4.30
N GLY A 41 3.91 -22.23 3.72
CA GLY A 41 3.07 -22.74 2.62
C GLY A 41 3.76 -22.87 1.25
N LEU A 42 5.00 -22.38 1.11
CA LEU A 42 5.81 -22.49 -0.11
C LEU A 42 6.73 -23.72 -0.12
N ARG A 43 6.76 -24.51 0.95
CA ARG A 43 7.66 -25.67 1.05
C ARG A 43 7.39 -26.71 -0.03
N GLY A 44 8.46 -27.35 -0.48
CA GLY A 44 8.38 -28.54 -1.32
C GLY A 44 9.28 -29.66 -0.79
N GLU A 45 8.89 -30.91 -1.01
CA GLU A 45 9.55 -32.10 -0.46
C GLU A 45 9.48 -33.26 -1.46
N ALA A 46 10.47 -34.15 -1.43
CA ALA A 46 10.42 -35.40 -2.17
C ALA A 46 9.64 -36.44 -1.35
N LEU A 47 8.34 -36.60 -1.63
CA LEU A 47 7.43 -37.37 -0.76
C LEU A 47 7.53 -38.89 -0.93
N PHE A 48 7.77 -39.35 -2.16
CA PHE A 48 7.76 -40.78 -2.51
C PHE A 48 9.04 -41.22 -3.21
N ASP A 49 9.58 -40.35 -4.05
CA ASP A 49 10.81 -40.57 -4.81
C ASP A 49 11.72 -39.36 -4.62
N SER A 50 12.97 -39.60 -4.23
CA SER A 50 14.01 -38.58 -4.05
C SER A 50 14.20 -37.63 -5.24
N ALA A 51 13.88 -38.06 -6.46
CA ALA A 51 14.03 -37.29 -7.68
C ALA A 51 12.78 -36.45 -8.03
N VAL A 52 11.61 -36.77 -7.46
CA VAL A 52 10.35 -36.07 -7.76
C VAL A 52 9.92 -35.26 -6.55
N ARG A 53 9.97 -33.94 -6.68
CA ARG A 53 9.54 -33.00 -5.64
C ARG A 53 8.04 -32.68 -5.77
N HIS A 54 7.36 -32.60 -4.64
CA HIS A 54 5.97 -32.17 -4.48
C HIS A 54 5.90 -30.84 -3.76
N ASP A 55 4.94 -29.99 -4.13
CA ASP A 55 4.62 -28.77 -3.39
C ASP A 55 3.70 -29.12 -2.21
N LEU A 56 4.11 -28.78 -0.98
CA LEU A 56 3.39 -29.23 0.22
C LEU A 56 2.09 -28.47 0.47
N CYS A 57 1.96 -27.23 -0.01
CA CYS A 57 0.76 -26.43 0.14
C CYS A 57 0.43 -25.64 -1.13
N ALA A 58 1.03 -24.49 -1.40
CA ALA A 58 0.74 -23.72 -2.62
C ALA A 58 1.61 -24.22 -3.79
N ALA A 59 1.02 -24.35 -4.98
CA ALA A 59 1.75 -24.73 -6.21
C ALA A 59 1.64 -23.65 -7.31
N VAL A 60 0.48 -23.01 -7.44
CA VAL A 60 0.18 -22.02 -8.49
C VAL A 60 0.03 -20.64 -7.87
N HIS A 61 0.63 -19.62 -8.49
CA HIS A 61 0.88 -18.32 -7.83
C HIS A 61 0.36 -17.10 -8.62
N PRO A 62 -0.94 -17.04 -8.97
CA PRO A 62 -1.50 -15.89 -9.70
C PRO A 62 -1.36 -14.59 -8.92
N MET A 63 -1.50 -14.64 -7.59
CA MET A 63 -1.41 -13.47 -6.74
C MET A 63 0.04 -13.03 -6.49
N ALA A 64 1.00 -13.95 -6.42
CA ALA A 64 2.40 -13.57 -6.30
C ALA A 64 2.84 -12.82 -7.58
N ALA A 65 2.50 -13.36 -8.76
CA ALA A 65 2.80 -12.72 -10.04
C ALA A 65 2.21 -11.30 -10.19
N ALA A 66 1.09 -11.01 -9.51
CA ALA A 66 0.37 -9.76 -9.66
C ALA A 66 0.57 -8.77 -8.51
N SER A 67 0.96 -9.20 -7.31
CA SER A 67 1.03 -8.33 -6.13
C SER A 67 2.09 -7.24 -6.22
N ALA A 68 1.81 -6.06 -5.67
CA ALA A 68 2.75 -4.93 -5.69
C ALA A 68 4.12 -5.27 -5.07
N PHE A 69 4.13 -6.05 -3.98
CA PHE A 69 5.38 -6.51 -3.33
C PHE A 69 6.25 -7.33 -4.31
N PHE A 70 5.72 -8.39 -4.91
CA PHE A 70 6.51 -9.24 -5.80
C PHE A 70 6.81 -8.58 -7.16
N ARG A 71 5.95 -7.68 -7.66
CA ARG A 71 6.27 -6.85 -8.82
C ARG A 71 7.48 -5.94 -8.54
N ALA A 72 7.58 -5.37 -7.35
CA ALA A 72 8.72 -4.54 -6.95
C ALA A 72 9.97 -5.38 -6.62
N PHE A 73 9.79 -6.57 -6.04
CA PHE A 73 10.87 -7.48 -5.68
C PHE A 73 11.56 -8.13 -6.89
N ASP A 74 10.80 -8.32 -7.98
CA ASP A 74 11.23 -8.93 -9.24
C ASP A 74 11.83 -10.34 -9.07
N LEU A 75 10.94 -11.34 -9.02
CA LEU A 75 11.31 -12.75 -8.88
C LEU A 75 12.15 -13.27 -10.06
N GLU A 76 11.90 -12.79 -11.28
CA GLU A 76 12.60 -13.26 -12.47
C GLU A 76 14.05 -12.79 -12.48
N ALA A 77 14.31 -11.54 -12.08
CA ALA A 77 15.66 -11.01 -11.88
C ALA A 77 16.47 -11.79 -10.82
N ARG A 78 15.80 -12.58 -9.98
CA ARG A 78 16.38 -13.41 -8.91
C ARG A 78 16.41 -14.90 -9.28
N GLY A 79 16.23 -15.23 -10.55
CA GLY A 79 16.29 -16.60 -11.04
C GLY A 79 15.06 -17.46 -10.71
N VAL A 80 13.95 -16.85 -10.29
CA VAL A 80 12.67 -17.54 -10.07
C VAL A 80 11.76 -17.26 -11.27
N ARG A 81 11.87 -18.11 -12.29
CA ARG A 81 11.04 -18.01 -13.51
C ARG A 81 9.63 -18.50 -13.24
N LEU A 82 8.64 -17.65 -13.52
CA LEU A 82 7.22 -17.98 -13.40
C LEU A 82 6.69 -18.50 -14.74
N LEU A 83 6.59 -19.83 -14.87
CA LEU A 83 6.16 -20.52 -16.08
C LEU A 83 4.63 -20.48 -16.23
N GLN A 84 4.16 -20.31 -17.45
CA GLN A 84 2.75 -20.15 -17.77
C GLN A 84 2.18 -21.43 -18.40
N PRO A 85 1.06 -21.96 -17.91
CA PRO A 85 0.38 -23.06 -18.57
C PRO A 85 -0.28 -22.59 -19.88
N PRO A 86 -0.53 -23.49 -20.85
CA PRO A 86 -1.33 -23.16 -22.04
C PRO A 86 -2.76 -22.68 -21.70
N ILE A 87 -3.37 -23.26 -20.66
CA ILE A 87 -4.68 -22.86 -20.13
C ILE A 87 -4.52 -22.52 -18.64
N SER A 88 -4.97 -21.33 -18.22
CA SER A 88 -4.80 -20.88 -16.83
C SER A 88 -5.56 -21.79 -15.87
N TYR A 89 -6.84 -22.04 -16.14
CA TYR A 89 -7.61 -23.05 -15.42
C TYR A 89 -8.74 -23.64 -16.26
N ALA A 90 -9.18 -24.85 -15.90
CA ALA A 90 -10.27 -25.57 -16.55
C ALA A 90 -11.28 -26.11 -15.53
N HIS A 91 -12.50 -26.33 -15.99
CA HIS A 91 -13.60 -26.90 -15.21
C HIS A 91 -14.29 -28.01 -16.02
N PRO A 92 -13.94 -29.28 -15.80
CA PRO A 92 -14.64 -30.41 -16.43
C PRO A 92 -16.06 -30.57 -15.88
N LEU A 93 -16.94 -31.09 -16.73
CA LEU A 93 -18.33 -31.44 -16.46
C LEU A 93 -18.57 -32.90 -16.90
N ASP A 94 -19.70 -33.46 -16.47
CA ASP A 94 -20.08 -34.82 -16.84
C ASP A 94 -20.27 -34.96 -18.36
N GLY A 95 -20.07 -36.18 -18.86
CA GLY A 95 -20.22 -36.48 -20.29
C GLY A 95 -19.07 -35.98 -21.16
N GLY A 96 -17.91 -35.65 -20.58
CA GLY A 96 -16.72 -35.23 -21.32
C GLY A 96 -16.76 -33.78 -21.82
N ALA A 97 -17.69 -32.96 -21.32
CA ALA A 97 -17.68 -31.52 -21.58
C ALA A 97 -16.74 -30.80 -20.61
N ALA A 98 -16.13 -29.69 -21.04
CA ALA A 98 -15.31 -28.86 -20.16
C ALA A 98 -15.37 -27.38 -20.56
N ALA A 99 -15.09 -26.51 -19.59
CA ALA A 99 -14.92 -25.07 -19.78
C ALA A 99 -13.48 -24.66 -19.48
N PHE A 100 -12.96 -23.69 -20.23
CA PHE A 100 -11.54 -23.31 -20.20
C PHE A 100 -11.38 -21.80 -20.09
N ALA A 101 -10.49 -21.36 -19.21
CA ALA A 101 -10.02 -19.99 -19.14
C ALA A 101 -8.57 -19.93 -19.65
N TYR A 102 -8.42 -19.45 -20.88
CA TYR A 102 -7.13 -19.21 -21.52
C TYR A 102 -6.56 -17.88 -21.05
N ARG A 103 -5.22 -17.74 -21.10
CA ARG A 103 -4.61 -16.42 -20.90
C ARG A 103 -5.08 -15.39 -21.93
N ASP A 104 -5.24 -15.82 -23.18
CA ASP A 104 -5.93 -14.99 -24.18
C ASP A 104 -7.44 -14.94 -23.89
N LEU A 105 -7.91 -13.74 -23.54
CA LEU A 105 -9.32 -13.49 -23.27
C LEU A 105 -10.20 -13.71 -24.52
N ALA A 106 -9.68 -13.48 -25.73
CA ALA A 106 -10.41 -13.71 -26.97
C ALA A 106 -10.59 -15.22 -27.22
N ALA A 107 -9.55 -16.03 -27.00
CA ALA A 107 -9.67 -17.49 -27.05
C ALA A 107 -10.74 -18.03 -26.07
N THR A 108 -10.79 -17.48 -24.85
CA THR A 108 -11.83 -17.85 -23.87
C THR A 108 -13.23 -17.44 -24.34
N ARG A 109 -13.38 -16.25 -24.91
CA ARG A 109 -14.64 -15.78 -25.51
C ARG A 109 -15.10 -16.75 -26.60
N ASP A 110 -14.21 -17.17 -27.48
CA ASP A 110 -14.56 -18.01 -28.62
C ASP A 110 -14.92 -19.44 -28.19
N ARG A 111 -14.29 -19.96 -27.13
CA ARG A 111 -14.56 -21.31 -26.61
C ARG A 111 -15.84 -21.43 -25.77
N LEU A 112 -16.29 -20.35 -25.13
CA LEU A 112 -17.48 -20.35 -24.24
C LEU A 112 -18.84 -20.28 -24.96
N GLY A 113 -18.84 -20.32 -26.30
CA GLY A 113 -20.07 -20.35 -27.09
C GLY A 113 -21.01 -19.18 -26.78
N ALA A 114 -22.27 -19.48 -26.43
CA ALA A 114 -23.31 -18.46 -26.21
C ALA A 114 -22.98 -17.45 -25.09
N ASP A 115 -22.13 -17.81 -24.12
CA ASP A 115 -21.70 -16.91 -23.05
C ASP A 115 -20.39 -16.17 -23.34
N GLY A 116 -19.70 -16.47 -24.44
CA GLY A 116 -18.43 -15.86 -24.80
C GLY A 116 -18.43 -14.33 -24.72
N ARG A 117 -19.44 -13.69 -25.33
CA ARG A 117 -19.60 -12.23 -25.30
C ARG A 117 -19.86 -11.69 -23.88
N ARG A 118 -20.54 -12.45 -23.03
CA ARG A 118 -20.83 -12.06 -21.63
C ARG A 118 -19.58 -12.15 -20.78
N TRP A 119 -18.83 -13.24 -20.93
CA TRP A 119 -17.51 -13.41 -20.31
C TRP A 119 -16.55 -12.28 -20.68
N TYR A 120 -16.44 -11.98 -21.98
CA TYR A 120 -15.58 -10.91 -22.46
C TYR A 120 -15.95 -9.54 -21.85
N ARG A 121 -17.26 -9.20 -21.80
CA ARG A 121 -17.72 -7.94 -21.18
C ARG A 121 -17.48 -7.88 -19.67
N LEU A 122 -17.54 -9.04 -19.00
CA LEU A 122 -17.24 -9.17 -17.58
C LEU A 122 -15.76 -8.90 -17.31
N MET A 123 -14.87 -9.62 -18.00
CA MET A 123 -13.44 -9.68 -17.70
C MET A 123 -12.62 -8.57 -18.39
N ALA A 124 -12.91 -8.19 -19.63
CA ALA A 124 -12.04 -7.28 -20.39
C ALA A 124 -11.77 -5.93 -19.69
N PRO A 125 -12.75 -5.28 -19.02
CA PRO A 125 -12.47 -4.05 -18.28
C PRO A 125 -11.57 -4.28 -17.06
N LEU A 126 -11.70 -5.41 -16.38
CA LEU A 126 -10.83 -5.77 -15.24
C LEU A 126 -9.41 -6.08 -15.72
N VAL A 127 -9.27 -6.79 -16.84
CA VAL A 127 -7.96 -7.09 -17.45
C VAL A 127 -7.22 -5.80 -17.85
N ARG A 128 -7.91 -4.84 -18.47
CA ARG A 128 -7.30 -3.54 -18.83
C ARG A 128 -6.84 -2.72 -17.63
N HIS A 129 -7.48 -2.90 -16.47
CA HIS A 129 -7.15 -2.24 -15.22
C HIS A 129 -6.50 -3.19 -14.20
N SER A 130 -5.85 -4.25 -14.67
CA SER A 130 -5.41 -5.35 -13.80
C SER A 130 -4.50 -4.91 -12.64
N PRO A 131 -3.48 -4.02 -12.83
CA PRO A 131 -2.70 -3.50 -11.71
C PRO A 131 -3.57 -2.77 -10.68
N GLY A 132 -4.47 -1.90 -11.12
CA GLY A 132 -5.37 -1.14 -10.25
C GLY A 132 -6.34 -2.03 -9.46
N VAL A 133 -6.93 -3.04 -10.12
CA VAL A 133 -7.82 -4.02 -9.48
C VAL A 133 -7.08 -4.86 -8.45
N THR A 134 -5.88 -5.33 -8.80
CA THR A 134 -5.04 -6.13 -7.92
C THR A 134 -4.57 -5.34 -6.72
N ASP A 135 -4.04 -4.13 -6.94
CA ASP A 135 -3.53 -3.28 -5.87
C ASP A 135 -4.65 -2.83 -4.94
N PHE A 136 -5.85 -2.55 -5.47
CA PHE A 136 -7.02 -2.25 -4.63
C PHE A 136 -7.38 -3.44 -3.72
N LEU A 137 -7.51 -4.65 -4.28
CA LEU A 137 -7.90 -5.83 -3.51
C LEU A 137 -6.82 -6.34 -2.57
N LEU A 138 -5.55 -6.17 -2.91
CA LEU A 138 -4.40 -6.56 -2.09
C LEU A 138 -3.86 -5.42 -1.20
N SER A 139 -4.55 -4.28 -1.17
CA SER A 139 -4.27 -3.21 -0.20
C SER A 139 -4.86 -3.53 1.17
N GLY A 140 -4.54 -2.71 2.17
CA GLY A 140 -5.26 -2.71 3.44
C GLY A 140 -6.73 -2.26 3.35
N GLN A 141 -7.22 -1.88 2.16
CA GLN A 141 -8.58 -1.39 1.82
C GLN A 141 -9.05 -0.19 2.67
N ARG A 142 -8.10 0.49 3.33
CA ARG A 142 -8.32 1.63 4.22
C ARG A 142 -7.74 2.94 3.66
N SER A 143 -7.01 2.87 2.56
CA SER A 143 -6.51 4.02 1.78
C SER A 143 -7.30 4.16 0.47
N LEU A 144 -7.29 5.34 -0.13
CA LEU A 144 -7.84 5.53 -1.46
C LEU A 144 -7.02 4.72 -2.48
N PRO A 145 -7.65 3.96 -3.39
CA PRO A 145 -6.93 3.24 -4.42
C PRO A 145 -6.28 4.22 -5.41
N PRO A 146 -5.04 3.95 -5.86
CA PRO A 146 -4.36 4.78 -6.85
C PRO A 146 -5.06 4.79 -8.22
N ASP A 147 -5.77 3.70 -8.56
CA ASP A 147 -6.68 3.64 -9.70
C ASP A 147 -8.15 3.68 -9.21
N PRO A 148 -8.85 4.82 -9.30
CA PRO A 148 -10.23 4.90 -8.84
C PRO A 148 -11.22 4.23 -9.80
N ALA A 149 -10.80 3.89 -11.03
CA ALA A 149 -11.62 3.08 -11.92
C ALA A 149 -11.73 1.65 -11.40
N ALA A 150 -10.70 1.11 -10.74
CA ALA A 150 -10.69 -0.24 -10.20
C ALA A 150 -11.89 -0.56 -9.28
N PRO A 151 -12.18 0.20 -8.20
CA PRO A 151 -13.36 -0.06 -7.36
C PRO A 151 -14.68 0.17 -8.11
N LEU A 152 -14.76 1.15 -9.01
CA LEU A 152 -15.97 1.43 -9.81
C LEU A 152 -16.27 0.32 -10.81
N LEU A 153 -15.24 -0.33 -11.36
CA LEU A 153 -15.38 -1.49 -12.23
C LEU A 153 -15.69 -2.75 -11.43
N LEU A 154 -15.00 -2.96 -10.31
CA LEU A 154 -15.12 -4.18 -9.52
C LEU A 154 -16.45 -4.26 -8.76
N GLY A 155 -16.84 -3.20 -8.04
CA GLY A 155 -17.98 -3.19 -7.12
C GLY A 155 -19.30 -3.68 -7.75
N PRO A 156 -19.78 -3.08 -8.86
CA PRO A 156 -20.99 -3.53 -9.54
C PRO A 156 -20.92 -4.98 -10.02
N ARG A 157 -19.73 -5.46 -10.45
CA ARG A 157 -19.54 -6.84 -10.90
C ARG A 157 -19.60 -7.83 -9.74
N VAL A 158 -19.05 -7.48 -8.57
CA VAL A 158 -19.15 -8.31 -7.35
C VAL A 158 -20.60 -8.44 -6.91
N VAL A 159 -21.34 -7.33 -6.92
CA VAL A 159 -22.77 -7.32 -6.57
C VAL A 159 -23.58 -8.14 -7.58
N ASP A 160 -23.33 -7.97 -8.88
CA ASP A 160 -24.03 -8.73 -9.91
C ASP A 160 -23.65 -10.22 -9.92
N HIS A 161 -22.43 -10.57 -9.48
CA HIS A 161 -22.03 -11.96 -9.24
C HIS A 161 -22.92 -12.58 -8.15
N LEU A 162 -23.08 -11.90 -7.02
CA LEU A 162 -23.91 -12.34 -5.90
C LEU A 162 -25.38 -12.50 -6.31
N LEU A 163 -25.94 -11.52 -7.03
CA LEU A 163 -27.38 -11.47 -7.31
C LEU A 163 -27.80 -12.31 -8.52
N ARG A 164 -26.98 -12.33 -9.58
CA ARG A 164 -27.37 -12.86 -10.89
C ARG A 164 -26.33 -13.79 -11.51
N GLY A 165 -25.19 -14.04 -10.85
CA GLY A 165 -24.07 -14.80 -11.43
C GLY A 165 -23.53 -14.16 -12.70
N ASN A 166 -23.48 -12.83 -12.74
CA ASN A 166 -23.00 -12.04 -13.87
C ASN A 166 -23.73 -12.26 -15.21
N GLY A 167 -24.96 -12.78 -15.14
CA GLY A 167 -25.80 -13.01 -16.32
C GLY A 167 -25.31 -14.13 -17.24
N LEU A 168 -24.39 -14.99 -16.80
CA LEU A 168 -23.98 -16.21 -17.51
C LEU A 168 -25.16 -17.20 -17.59
N ARG A 169 -25.31 -17.90 -18.70
CA ARG A 169 -26.48 -18.73 -19.01
C ARG A 169 -26.18 -20.23 -19.10
N THR A 170 -25.10 -20.58 -19.78
CA THR A 170 -24.61 -21.95 -19.96
C THR A 170 -24.04 -22.48 -18.66
N GLU A 171 -24.20 -23.77 -18.44
CA GLU A 171 -23.64 -24.43 -17.25
C GLU A 171 -22.12 -24.39 -17.25
N ALA A 172 -21.49 -24.58 -18.42
CA ALA A 172 -20.04 -24.47 -18.63
C ALA A 172 -19.47 -23.14 -18.11
N ALA A 173 -20.02 -21.99 -18.54
CA ALA A 173 -19.52 -20.69 -18.10
C ALA A 173 -19.80 -20.41 -16.62
N ARG A 174 -20.98 -20.83 -16.12
CA ARG A 174 -21.35 -20.69 -14.70
C ARG A 174 -20.43 -21.50 -13.80
N ALA A 175 -20.17 -22.74 -14.17
CA ALA A 175 -19.30 -23.64 -13.44
C ALA A 175 -17.86 -23.10 -13.44
N LEU A 176 -17.36 -22.66 -14.61
CA LEU A 176 -16.03 -22.06 -14.73
C LEU A 176 -15.81 -20.87 -13.77
N LEU A 177 -16.77 -19.93 -13.68
CA LEU A 177 -16.64 -18.80 -12.75
C LEU A 177 -16.86 -19.20 -11.28
N THR A 178 -17.75 -20.15 -11.03
CA THR A 178 -18.03 -20.64 -9.66
C THR A 178 -16.86 -21.43 -9.09
N GLY A 179 -16.15 -22.20 -9.93
CA GLY A 179 -14.94 -22.92 -9.54
C GLY A 179 -13.85 -21.96 -9.05
N VAL A 180 -13.71 -20.79 -9.68
CA VAL A 180 -12.83 -19.72 -9.17
C VAL A 180 -13.35 -19.13 -7.87
N ALA A 181 -14.66 -18.88 -7.75
CA ALA A 181 -15.27 -18.36 -6.52
C ALA A 181 -15.04 -19.29 -5.32
N ALA A 182 -14.98 -20.60 -5.56
CA ALA A 182 -14.74 -21.62 -4.53
C ALA A 182 -13.34 -21.52 -3.89
N HIS A 183 -12.36 -20.81 -4.49
CA HIS A 183 -11.08 -20.48 -3.82
C HIS A 183 -11.27 -19.68 -2.51
N ALA A 184 -12.46 -19.12 -2.28
CA ALA A 184 -12.82 -18.51 -1.00
C ALA A 184 -12.95 -19.52 0.16
N VAL A 185 -13.11 -20.82 -0.14
CA VAL A 185 -13.31 -21.92 0.81
C VAL A 185 -14.38 -21.55 1.85
N GLY A 186 -15.62 -21.39 1.40
CA GLY A 186 -16.63 -20.73 2.21
C GLY A 186 -17.99 -20.60 1.54
N ARG A 187 -18.86 -19.78 2.13
CA ARG A 187 -20.26 -19.70 1.66
C ARG A 187 -20.33 -19.14 0.24
N LEU A 188 -20.91 -19.93 -0.66
CA LEU A 188 -21.26 -19.50 -2.01
C LEU A 188 -22.79 -19.39 -2.20
N PRO A 189 -23.28 -18.37 -2.91
CA PRO A 189 -22.57 -17.14 -3.29
C PRO A 189 -22.38 -16.21 -2.08
N SER A 190 -21.36 -15.34 -2.13
CA SER A 190 -21.14 -14.27 -1.15
C SER A 190 -20.34 -13.11 -1.75
N LEU A 191 -20.34 -11.94 -1.11
CA LEU A 191 -19.55 -10.78 -1.57
C LEU A 191 -18.03 -11.09 -1.59
N PRO A 192 -17.41 -11.65 -0.53
CA PRO A 192 -16.00 -12.02 -0.59
C PRO A 192 -15.68 -13.03 -1.69
N ALA A 193 -16.51 -14.06 -1.87
CA ALA A 193 -16.31 -15.04 -2.93
C ALA A 193 -16.45 -14.41 -4.33
N GLY A 194 -17.37 -13.47 -4.52
CA GLY A 194 -17.49 -12.71 -5.76
C GLY A 194 -16.27 -11.82 -6.04
N ALA A 195 -15.68 -11.22 -5.01
CA ALA A 195 -14.44 -10.47 -5.14
C ALA A 195 -13.27 -11.37 -5.55
N ILE A 196 -13.16 -12.56 -4.94
CA ILE A 196 -12.15 -13.59 -5.31
C ILE A 196 -12.37 -14.09 -6.74
N ALA A 197 -13.62 -14.38 -7.13
CA ALA A 197 -13.97 -14.82 -8.47
C ALA A 197 -13.51 -13.82 -9.55
N LEU A 198 -13.69 -12.53 -9.31
CA LEU A 198 -13.29 -11.48 -10.25
C LEU A 198 -11.79 -11.17 -10.17
N LEU A 199 -11.17 -11.26 -9.00
CA LEU A 199 -9.72 -11.14 -8.84
C LEU A 199 -9.02 -12.24 -9.63
N LEU A 200 -9.22 -13.50 -9.24
CA LEU A 200 -8.51 -14.62 -9.86
C LEU A 200 -8.97 -14.85 -11.31
N GLY A 201 -10.25 -14.61 -11.60
CA GLY A 201 -10.80 -14.72 -12.95
C GLY A 201 -10.20 -13.71 -13.93
N HIS A 202 -9.98 -12.45 -13.54
CA HIS A 202 -9.29 -11.51 -14.43
C HIS A 202 -7.77 -11.78 -14.49
N LEU A 203 -7.14 -12.20 -13.39
CA LEU A 203 -5.71 -12.54 -13.38
C LEU A 203 -5.40 -13.69 -14.34
N ALA A 204 -6.31 -14.66 -14.49
CA ALA A 204 -6.18 -15.72 -15.47
C ALA A 204 -5.98 -15.23 -16.91
N HIS A 205 -6.48 -14.03 -17.23
CA HIS A 205 -6.38 -13.39 -18.55
C HIS A 205 -5.35 -12.26 -18.62
N ALA A 206 -4.71 -11.90 -17.49
CA ALA A 206 -3.73 -10.83 -17.40
C ALA A 206 -2.33 -11.41 -17.16
N THR A 207 -1.93 -11.49 -15.89
CA THR A 207 -0.65 -12.08 -15.46
C THR A 207 -0.61 -13.61 -15.60
N GLY A 208 -1.77 -14.24 -15.80
CA GLY A 208 -1.91 -15.70 -15.85
C GLY A 208 -1.89 -16.34 -14.46
N TRP A 209 -1.91 -17.68 -14.44
CA TRP A 209 -1.81 -18.50 -13.23
C TRP A 209 -0.51 -19.32 -13.29
N PRO A 210 0.65 -18.71 -13.03
CA PRO A 210 1.93 -19.36 -13.24
C PRO A 210 2.35 -20.31 -12.12
N LEU A 211 3.25 -21.23 -12.46
CA LEU A 211 4.04 -22.02 -11.52
C LEU A 211 5.51 -21.58 -11.56
N PRO A 212 6.19 -21.43 -10.40
CA PRO A 212 7.64 -21.27 -10.36
C PRO A 212 8.34 -22.51 -10.91
N GLN A 213 9.28 -22.32 -11.83
CA GLN A 213 10.12 -23.39 -12.35
C GLN A 213 10.84 -24.10 -11.18
N GLY A 214 10.73 -25.43 -11.11
CA GLY A 214 11.26 -26.24 -10.03
C GLY A 214 10.40 -26.28 -8.76
N GLY A 215 9.41 -25.39 -8.60
CA GLY A 215 8.44 -25.40 -7.50
C GLY A 215 8.48 -24.18 -6.58
N SER A 216 7.50 -24.12 -5.69
CA SER A 216 7.17 -22.92 -4.91
C SER A 216 8.24 -22.51 -3.90
N HIS A 217 9.05 -23.47 -3.44
CA HIS A 217 10.15 -23.23 -2.51
C HIS A 217 11.17 -22.23 -3.05
N ARG A 218 11.32 -22.14 -4.37
CA ARG A 218 12.21 -21.17 -5.04
C ARG A 218 11.86 -19.72 -4.72
N ILE A 219 10.57 -19.41 -4.48
CA ILE A 219 10.14 -18.07 -4.03
C ILE A 219 10.67 -17.80 -2.61
N ALA A 220 10.59 -18.77 -1.71
CA ALA A 220 11.06 -18.63 -0.34
C ALA A 220 12.59 -18.50 -0.28
N GLU A 221 13.31 -19.29 -1.07
CA GLU A 221 14.76 -19.19 -1.24
C GLU A 221 15.18 -17.80 -1.71
N ALA A 222 14.56 -17.28 -2.77
CA ALA A 222 14.90 -15.94 -3.28
C ALA A 222 14.67 -14.82 -2.24
N LEU A 223 13.61 -14.92 -1.42
CA LEU A 223 13.37 -13.96 -0.33
C LEU A 223 14.40 -14.11 0.80
N ALA A 224 14.79 -15.33 1.14
CA ALA A 224 15.79 -15.59 2.17
C ALA A 224 17.21 -15.19 1.73
N ASP A 225 17.56 -15.41 0.46
CA ASP A 225 18.81 -14.95 -0.14
C ASP A 225 18.87 -13.42 -0.11
N ASP A 226 17.77 -12.74 -0.45
CA ASP A 226 17.71 -11.28 -0.38
C ASP A 226 17.83 -10.75 1.05
N LEU A 227 17.13 -11.38 1.99
CA LEU A 227 17.24 -11.07 3.42
C LEU A 227 18.70 -11.20 3.90
N THR A 228 19.35 -12.31 3.55
CA THR A 228 20.75 -12.58 3.93
C THR A 228 21.71 -11.58 3.32
N ALA A 229 21.50 -11.22 2.04
CA ALA A 229 22.29 -10.20 1.35
C ALA A 229 22.17 -8.81 2.00
N HIS A 230 21.13 -8.56 2.80
CA HIS A 230 20.90 -7.32 3.54
C HIS A 230 21.12 -7.47 5.04
N GLY A 231 21.93 -8.45 5.46
CA GLY A 231 22.38 -8.61 6.84
C GLY A 231 21.35 -9.25 7.78
N GLY A 232 20.25 -9.80 7.25
CA GLY A 232 19.31 -10.60 8.03
C GLY A 232 19.77 -12.04 8.21
N ALA A 233 19.23 -12.72 9.22
CA ALA A 233 19.50 -14.13 9.50
C ALA A 233 18.21 -14.94 9.63
N VAL A 234 18.27 -16.23 9.28
CA VAL A 234 17.16 -17.17 9.44
C VAL A 234 17.59 -18.35 10.31
N HIS A 235 16.80 -18.63 11.35
CA HIS A 235 17.00 -19.73 12.29
C HIS A 235 15.90 -20.77 12.10
N THR A 236 16.23 -21.90 11.48
CA THR A 236 15.33 -23.05 11.33
C THR A 236 15.41 -23.99 12.54
N GLY A 237 14.41 -24.85 12.71
CA GLY A 237 14.30 -25.76 13.86
C GLY A 237 14.12 -25.04 15.20
N ARG A 238 13.83 -23.74 15.19
CA ARG A 238 13.65 -22.91 16.39
C ARG A 238 12.18 -22.54 16.54
N GLN A 239 11.47 -23.32 17.34
CA GLN A 239 10.12 -22.98 17.75
C GLN A 239 10.17 -21.92 18.84
N VAL A 240 9.55 -20.76 18.57
CA VAL A 240 9.30 -19.74 19.58
C VAL A 240 8.00 -20.11 20.31
N THR A 241 8.03 -20.20 21.64
CA THR A 241 6.86 -20.56 22.45
C THR A 241 6.34 -19.39 23.30
N ASP A 242 7.20 -18.42 23.59
CA ASP A 242 6.88 -17.20 24.33
C ASP A 242 7.55 -15.97 23.70
N LEU A 243 6.86 -14.82 23.65
CA LEU A 243 7.45 -13.57 23.13
C LEU A 243 8.70 -13.10 23.90
N ALA A 244 8.89 -13.53 25.15
CA ALA A 244 10.04 -13.18 25.98
C ALA A 244 11.33 -13.88 25.54
N GLU A 245 11.24 -14.91 24.69
CA GLU A 245 12.41 -15.56 24.08
C GLU A 245 13.09 -14.69 23.01
N LEU A 246 12.45 -13.59 22.61
CA LEU A 246 12.89 -12.70 21.54
C LEU A 246 13.42 -11.39 22.12
N ASP A 247 14.73 -11.17 22.01
CA ASP A 247 15.37 -9.89 22.36
C ASP A 247 15.42 -8.97 21.13
N ALA A 248 14.27 -8.35 20.82
CA ALA A 248 14.12 -7.43 19.69
C ALA A 248 13.40 -6.13 20.06
N ARG A 249 13.59 -5.07 19.25
CA ARG A 249 12.78 -3.84 19.37
C ARG A 249 11.37 -4.04 18.82
N VAL A 250 11.26 -4.70 17.67
CA VAL A 250 10.01 -5.04 17.01
C VAL A 250 9.90 -6.54 16.83
N ILE A 251 8.74 -7.10 17.13
CA ILE A 251 8.41 -8.51 16.89
C ILE A 251 7.26 -8.56 15.86
N MET A 252 7.50 -9.25 14.75
CA MET A 252 6.52 -9.46 13.70
C MET A 252 6.08 -10.92 13.67
N LEU A 253 4.79 -11.17 13.81
CA LEU A 253 4.23 -12.50 13.92
C LEU A 253 3.54 -12.90 12.62
N ASP A 254 4.15 -13.79 11.85
CA ASP A 254 3.49 -14.51 10.75
C ASP A 254 2.75 -15.73 11.30
N THR A 255 1.87 -15.47 12.29
CA THR A 255 1.09 -16.48 12.99
C THR A 255 -0.40 -16.16 12.92
N THR A 256 -1.26 -17.12 13.24
CA THR A 256 -2.69 -16.85 13.43
C THR A 256 -2.98 -16.11 14.76
N PRO A 257 -4.19 -15.57 14.98
CA PRO A 257 -4.65 -15.07 16.27
C PRO A 257 -4.51 -16.07 17.41
N ARG A 258 -4.74 -17.37 17.18
CA ARG A 258 -4.47 -18.44 18.15
C ARG A 258 -2.98 -18.53 18.50
N GLY A 259 -2.11 -18.42 17.50
CA GLY A 259 -0.66 -18.35 17.70
C GLY A 259 -0.26 -17.14 18.55
N LEU A 260 -0.78 -15.95 18.24
CA LEU A 260 -0.53 -14.74 19.04
C LEU A 260 -1.05 -14.87 20.48
N LEU A 261 -2.23 -15.44 20.69
CA LEU A 261 -2.77 -15.71 22.04
C LEU A 261 -1.84 -16.61 22.86
N THR A 262 -1.27 -17.63 22.21
CA THR A 262 -0.35 -18.57 22.84
C THR A 262 0.97 -17.88 23.17
N LEU A 263 1.62 -17.27 22.17
CA LEU A 263 2.91 -16.59 22.31
C LEU A 263 2.88 -15.45 23.32
N ALA A 264 1.80 -14.67 23.34
CA ALA A 264 1.70 -13.50 24.22
C ALA A 264 1.32 -13.86 25.66
N GLY A 265 0.78 -15.05 25.93
CA GLY A 265 0.34 -15.44 27.27
C GLY A 265 -0.55 -14.37 27.90
N ASP A 266 -0.33 -14.05 29.18
CA ASP A 266 -1.13 -13.07 29.95
C ASP A 266 -0.87 -11.59 29.65
N ARG A 267 0.06 -11.26 28.76
CA ARG A 267 0.44 -9.88 28.43
C ARG A 267 -0.65 -9.10 27.69
N LEU A 268 -1.55 -9.79 26.99
CA LEU A 268 -2.59 -9.14 26.18
C LEU A 268 -3.70 -8.53 27.06
N PRO A 269 -4.10 -7.27 26.81
CA PRO A 269 -5.27 -6.69 27.47
C PRO A 269 -6.52 -7.55 27.24
N ALA A 270 -7.31 -7.75 28.31
CA ALA A 270 -8.44 -8.67 28.30
C ALA A 270 -9.45 -8.42 27.16
N ARG A 271 -9.68 -7.16 26.79
CA ARG A 271 -10.57 -6.80 25.67
C ARG A 271 -10.04 -7.32 24.32
N TYR A 272 -8.74 -7.18 24.07
CA TYR A 272 -8.12 -7.60 22.82
C TYR A 272 -7.98 -9.12 22.76
N ARG A 273 -7.58 -9.76 23.88
CA ARG A 273 -7.61 -11.21 24.03
C ARG A 273 -8.96 -11.79 23.61
N ARG A 274 -10.06 -11.31 24.21
CA ARG A 274 -11.43 -11.76 23.89
C ARG A 274 -11.81 -11.55 22.42
N ALA A 275 -11.24 -10.53 21.76
CA ALA A 275 -11.49 -10.30 20.34
C ALA A 275 -10.77 -11.36 19.47
N LEU A 276 -9.53 -11.70 19.81
CA LEU A 276 -8.78 -12.77 19.14
C LEU A 276 -9.39 -14.16 19.39
N GLU A 277 -9.89 -14.42 20.61
CA GLU A 277 -10.58 -15.69 20.94
C GLU A 277 -11.88 -15.88 20.13
N ARG A 278 -12.50 -14.79 19.68
CA ARG A 278 -13.70 -14.81 18.83
C ARG A 278 -13.37 -14.90 17.34
N PHE A 279 -12.10 -14.83 16.97
CA PHE A 279 -11.67 -14.98 15.59
C PHE A 279 -12.03 -16.39 15.09
N ARG A 280 -12.72 -16.46 13.95
CA ARG A 280 -13.24 -17.75 13.45
C ARG A 280 -12.38 -18.29 12.33
N TYR A 281 -12.13 -19.59 12.38
CA TYR A 281 -11.51 -20.34 11.30
C TYR A 281 -12.58 -20.96 10.40
N GLY A 282 -12.31 -20.99 9.11
CA GLY A 282 -13.23 -21.45 8.06
C GLY A 282 -13.23 -22.97 7.89
N PRO A 283 -13.93 -23.49 6.87
CA PRO A 283 -13.78 -24.87 6.43
C PRO A 283 -12.32 -25.23 6.15
N GLY A 284 -12.00 -26.52 6.25
CA GLY A 284 -10.65 -27.03 6.07
C GLY A 284 -10.36 -27.51 4.65
N ALA A 285 -9.07 -27.59 4.33
CA ALA A 285 -8.57 -28.34 3.19
C ALA A 285 -8.04 -29.70 3.66
N ALA A 286 -8.52 -30.79 3.05
CA ALA A 286 -7.92 -32.11 3.19
C ALA A 286 -7.16 -32.44 1.91
N LYS A 287 -5.87 -32.75 2.03
CA LYS A 287 -4.92 -32.73 0.91
C LYS A 287 -4.47 -34.14 0.54
N ALA A 288 -4.39 -34.44 -0.75
CA ALA A 288 -3.74 -35.64 -1.26
C ALA A 288 -2.62 -35.29 -2.25
N ASP A 289 -1.47 -35.92 -2.06
CA ASP A 289 -0.35 -35.91 -2.99
C ASP A 289 -0.26 -37.27 -3.68
N PHE A 290 -0.06 -37.27 -4.99
CA PHE A 290 0.12 -38.48 -5.79
C PHE A 290 1.44 -38.43 -6.55
N LEU A 291 2.00 -39.61 -6.78
CA LEU A 291 2.99 -39.86 -7.82
C LEU A 291 2.31 -40.70 -8.89
N VAL A 292 2.27 -40.22 -10.12
CA VAL A 292 1.61 -40.91 -11.23
C VAL A 292 2.62 -41.34 -12.31
N SER A 293 2.32 -42.42 -13.03
CA SER A 293 3.16 -43.01 -14.07
C SER A 293 3.09 -42.29 -15.42
N GLU A 294 2.03 -41.51 -15.65
CA GLU A 294 1.73 -40.88 -16.94
C GLU A 294 0.79 -39.65 -16.77
N PRO A 295 0.52 -38.86 -17.83
CA PRO A 295 -0.47 -37.78 -17.77
C PRO A 295 -1.85 -38.27 -17.34
N ILE A 296 -2.59 -37.46 -16.57
CA ILE A 296 -3.95 -37.79 -16.14
C ILE A 296 -4.86 -38.00 -17.37
N PRO A 297 -5.58 -39.13 -17.47
CA PRO A 297 -6.39 -39.49 -18.64
C PRO A 297 -7.76 -38.78 -18.61
N TRP A 298 -7.75 -37.44 -18.74
CA TRP A 298 -8.98 -36.65 -18.76
C TRP A 298 -9.94 -37.08 -19.87
N ALA A 299 -11.23 -37.15 -19.55
CA ALA A 299 -12.28 -37.47 -20.53
C ALA A 299 -12.33 -36.45 -21.68
N ASP A 300 -12.09 -35.17 -21.39
CA ASP A 300 -11.73 -34.16 -22.39
C ASP A 300 -10.20 -33.94 -22.33
N PRO A 301 -9.42 -34.38 -23.33
CA PRO A 301 -7.96 -34.25 -23.32
C PRO A 301 -7.45 -32.81 -23.21
N GLU A 302 -8.26 -31.81 -23.58
CA GLU A 302 -7.89 -30.40 -23.48
C GLU A 302 -7.74 -29.94 -22.02
N VAL A 303 -8.40 -30.62 -21.06
CA VAL A 303 -8.24 -30.37 -19.61
C VAL A 303 -6.81 -30.61 -19.15
N GLY A 304 -6.10 -31.58 -19.76
CA GLY A 304 -4.70 -31.88 -19.47
C GLY A 304 -3.71 -30.76 -19.85
N ARG A 305 -4.19 -29.68 -20.48
CA ARG A 305 -3.39 -28.49 -20.82
C ARG A 305 -3.54 -27.36 -19.80
N ALA A 306 -4.39 -27.53 -18.77
CA ALA A 306 -4.64 -26.53 -17.76
C ALA A 306 -3.68 -26.64 -16.57
N GLY A 307 -3.19 -25.50 -16.10
CA GLY A 307 -2.35 -25.44 -14.90
C GLY A 307 -3.12 -25.67 -13.60
N THR A 308 -4.44 -25.44 -13.60
CA THR A 308 -5.32 -25.75 -12.46
C THR A 308 -6.65 -26.30 -12.96
N VAL A 309 -7.16 -27.33 -12.31
CA VAL A 309 -8.45 -27.94 -12.63
C VAL A 309 -9.37 -27.87 -11.42
N HIS A 310 -10.61 -27.40 -11.63
CA HIS A 310 -11.66 -27.33 -10.61
C HIS A 310 -12.65 -28.48 -10.80
N LEU A 311 -12.64 -29.46 -9.89
CA LEU A 311 -13.53 -30.62 -9.93
C LEU A 311 -14.77 -30.37 -9.05
N GLY A 312 -15.62 -29.46 -9.53
CA GLY A 312 -16.80 -29.00 -8.79
C GLY A 312 -18.15 -29.51 -9.31
N GLY A 313 -18.19 -30.07 -10.52
CA GLY A 313 -19.44 -30.37 -11.20
C GLY A 313 -20.18 -29.08 -11.58
N THR A 314 -21.49 -29.11 -11.59
CA THR A 314 -22.33 -27.94 -11.86
C THR A 314 -22.20 -26.88 -10.76
N ARG A 315 -22.59 -25.64 -11.08
CA ARG A 315 -22.71 -24.55 -10.11
C ARG A 315 -23.62 -24.91 -8.94
N ALA A 316 -24.72 -25.63 -9.20
CA ALA A 316 -25.66 -26.03 -8.16
C ALA A 316 -25.02 -27.03 -7.19
N GLU A 317 -24.27 -28.02 -7.70
CA GLU A 317 -23.49 -28.94 -6.87
C GLU A 317 -22.45 -28.20 -6.04
N MET A 318 -21.66 -27.29 -6.64
CA MET A 318 -20.68 -26.48 -5.89
C MET A 318 -21.31 -25.65 -4.77
N PHE A 319 -22.46 -25.03 -5.01
CA PHE A 319 -23.16 -24.28 -3.96
C PHE A 319 -23.60 -25.20 -2.82
N ALA A 320 -24.09 -26.41 -3.14
CA ALA A 320 -24.52 -27.37 -2.13
C ALA A 320 -23.35 -27.90 -1.30
N THR A 321 -22.23 -28.24 -1.93
CA THR A 321 -21.05 -28.80 -1.28
C THR A 321 -20.34 -27.78 -0.40
N GLU A 322 -20.10 -26.57 -0.91
CA GLU A 322 -19.50 -25.47 -0.14
C GLU A 322 -20.37 -25.06 1.05
N TYR A 323 -21.69 -24.98 0.85
CA TYR A 323 -22.62 -24.68 1.94
C TYR A 323 -22.64 -25.78 3.02
N ALA A 324 -22.55 -27.06 2.62
CA ALA A 324 -22.46 -28.18 3.54
C ALA A 324 -21.18 -28.11 4.38
N ALA A 325 -20.02 -27.85 3.75
CA ALA A 325 -18.73 -27.72 4.45
C ALA A 325 -18.75 -26.60 5.49
N VAL A 326 -19.30 -25.43 5.14
CA VAL A 326 -19.49 -24.29 6.07
C VAL A 326 -20.39 -24.64 7.27
N ARG A 327 -21.36 -25.54 7.07
CA ARG A 327 -22.26 -26.03 8.12
C ARG A 327 -21.66 -27.19 8.93
N GLY A 328 -20.41 -27.55 8.69
CA GLY A 328 -19.75 -28.68 9.36
C GLY A 328 -20.23 -30.04 8.87
N LYS A 329 -20.89 -30.11 7.71
CA LYS A 329 -21.43 -31.36 7.15
C LYS A 329 -20.50 -31.91 6.08
N ALA A 330 -19.95 -33.08 6.35
CA ALA A 330 -19.12 -33.85 5.43
C ALA A 330 -19.94 -34.33 4.22
N GLY A 331 -19.55 -33.91 3.01
CA GLY A 331 -20.05 -34.44 1.74
C GLY A 331 -19.20 -35.60 1.21
N GLN A 332 -19.79 -36.48 0.40
CA GLN A 332 -19.07 -37.56 -0.30
C GLN A 332 -18.33 -37.06 -1.54
N GLU A 333 -18.82 -35.99 -2.15
CA GLU A 333 -18.34 -35.41 -3.41
C GLU A 333 -17.91 -33.95 -3.16
N PRO A 334 -16.77 -33.72 -2.50
CA PRO A 334 -16.30 -32.36 -2.22
C PRO A 334 -15.87 -31.64 -3.50
N PHE A 335 -15.82 -30.31 -3.45
CA PHE A 335 -15.07 -29.54 -4.43
C PHE A 335 -13.57 -29.86 -4.27
N VAL A 336 -12.89 -30.18 -5.37
CA VAL A 336 -11.46 -30.49 -5.38
C VAL A 336 -10.75 -29.55 -6.35
N LEU A 337 -9.64 -28.96 -5.90
CA LEU A 337 -8.67 -28.32 -6.78
C LEU A 337 -7.54 -29.29 -7.05
N LEU A 338 -7.12 -29.38 -8.30
CA LEU A 338 -6.05 -30.25 -8.73
C LEU A 338 -5.05 -29.49 -9.59
N VAL A 339 -3.77 -29.79 -9.39
CA VAL A 339 -2.65 -29.30 -10.18
C VAL A 339 -1.75 -30.47 -10.54
N ASP A 340 -1.43 -30.58 -11.82
CA ASP A 340 -0.33 -31.39 -12.35
C ASP A 340 0.79 -30.42 -12.75
N PRO A 341 1.81 -30.19 -11.90
CA PRO A 341 2.88 -29.23 -12.16
C PRO A 341 3.61 -29.50 -13.47
N ALA A 342 3.69 -30.76 -13.91
CA ALA A 342 4.40 -31.13 -15.14
C ALA A 342 3.70 -30.66 -16.43
N VAL A 343 2.44 -30.24 -16.35
CA VAL A 343 1.76 -29.54 -17.47
C VAL A 343 2.39 -28.18 -17.75
N THR A 344 2.88 -27.50 -16.71
CA THR A 344 3.46 -26.16 -16.82
C THR A 344 4.99 -26.18 -16.82
N ASP A 345 5.58 -27.07 -16.04
CA ASP A 345 7.02 -27.29 -15.93
C ASP A 345 7.34 -28.76 -16.23
N PRO A 346 7.61 -29.13 -17.50
CA PRO A 346 7.95 -30.50 -17.88
C PRO A 346 9.12 -31.09 -17.08
N GLY A 347 10.02 -30.25 -16.52
CA GLY A 347 11.12 -30.68 -15.66
C GLY A 347 10.67 -31.28 -14.32
N ARG A 348 9.39 -31.12 -13.94
CA ARG A 348 8.81 -31.79 -12.76
C ARG A 348 8.50 -33.26 -13.01
N ALA A 349 8.55 -33.74 -14.25
CA ALA A 349 8.42 -35.14 -14.60
C ALA A 349 9.81 -35.79 -14.71
N VAL A 350 10.07 -36.86 -13.95
CA VAL A 350 11.37 -37.55 -13.95
C VAL A 350 11.18 -39.04 -14.19
N GLY A 351 11.77 -39.54 -15.29
CA GLY A 351 11.64 -40.95 -15.69
C GLY A 351 10.19 -41.37 -15.93
N GLY A 352 9.40 -40.51 -16.59
CA GLY A 352 7.97 -40.73 -16.84
C GLY A 352 7.05 -40.44 -15.65
N ARG A 353 7.59 -40.32 -14.44
CA ARG A 353 6.81 -40.16 -13.20
C ARG A 353 6.56 -38.69 -12.90
N ARG A 354 5.36 -38.35 -12.44
CA ARG A 354 4.90 -36.97 -12.28
C ARG A 354 4.27 -36.75 -10.89
N PRO A 355 4.54 -35.60 -10.24
CA PRO A 355 3.80 -35.23 -9.05
C PRO A 355 2.40 -34.74 -9.43
N VAL A 356 1.39 -35.11 -8.67
CA VAL A 356 0.05 -34.50 -8.74
C VAL A 356 -0.34 -34.07 -7.33
N TRP A 357 -0.83 -32.85 -7.22
CA TRP A 357 -1.25 -32.24 -5.98
C TRP A 357 -2.74 -31.91 -6.05
N ALA A 358 -3.49 -32.26 -5.02
CA ALA A 358 -4.90 -31.93 -4.95
C ALA A 358 -5.37 -31.72 -3.51
N TYR A 359 -6.38 -30.89 -3.31
CA TYR A 359 -7.05 -30.79 -2.02
C TYR A 359 -8.56 -30.62 -2.18
N ALA A 360 -9.29 -31.21 -1.24
CA ALA A 360 -10.73 -31.16 -1.13
C ALA A 360 -11.16 -30.13 -0.08
N HIS A 361 -12.23 -29.38 -0.37
CA HIS A 361 -12.89 -28.58 0.65
C HIS A 361 -13.77 -29.47 1.54
N VAL A 362 -13.51 -29.42 2.84
CA VAL A 362 -14.17 -30.24 3.85
C VAL A 362 -14.53 -29.38 5.08
N PRO A 363 -15.41 -29.86 5.97
CA PRO A 363 -15.58 -29.25 7.28
C PRO A 363 -14.25 -28.98 8.01
N ASN A 364 -14.22 -27.92 8.83
CA ASN A 364 -13.10 -27.68 9.72
C ASN A 364 -12.91 -28.88 10.65
N GLY A 365 -11.68 -29.39 10.76
CA GLY A 365 -11.34 -30.53 11.61
C GLY A 365 -11.84 -31.89 11.07
N ASP A 366 -12.13 -32.02 9.77
CA ASP A 366 -12.50 -33.30 9.17
C ASP A 366 -11.34 -34.31 9.25
N THR A 367 -11.62 -35.51 9.74
CA THR A 367 -10.66 -36.58 10.00
C THR A 367 -10.58 -37.62 8.88
N ARG A 368 -11.41 -37.50 7.83
CA ARG A 368 -11.45 -38.49 6.75
C ARG A 368 -10.17 -38.43 5.92
N ASP A 369 -9.68 -39.61 5.52
CA ASP A 369 -8.58 -39.70 4.56
C ASP A 369 -8.99 -39.06 3.23
N PRO A 370 -8.26 -38.03 2.76
CA PRO A 370 -8.56 -37.36 1.50
C PRO A 370 -8.24 -38.22 0.27
N VAL A 371 -7.36 -39.22 0.34
CA VAL A 371 -6.92 -39.97 -0.85
C VAL A 371 -8.11 -40.63 -1.57
N PRO A 372 -8.98 -41.42 -0.91
CA PRO A 372 -10.14 -42.01 -1.58
C PRO A 372 -11.16 -40.97 -2.06
N LEU A 373 -11.35 -39.88 -1.30
CA LEU A 373 -12.30 -38.80 -1.65
C LEU A 373 -11.87 -38.09 -2.94
N ILE A 374 -10.60 -37.72 -3.02
CA ILE A 374 -10.02 -37.01 -4.15
C ILE A 374 -9.88 -37.94 -5.36
N THR A 375 -9.42 -39.17 -5.17
CA THR A 375 -9.28 -40.15 -6.26
C THR A 375 -10.61 -40.39 -6.96
N ARG A 376 -11.70 -40.64 -6.19
CA ARG A 376 -13.06 -40.77 -6.77
C ARG A 376 -13.49 -39.54 -7.54
N ARG A 377 -13.15 -38.35 -7.03
CA ARG A 377 -13.50 -37.09 -7.69
C ARG A 377 -12.77 -36.90 -9.01
N ILE A 378 -11.49 -37.31 -9.08
CA ILE A 378 -10.70 -37.29 -10.31
C ILE A 378 -11.25 -38.32 -11.30
N GLU A 379 -11.52 -39.55 -10.86
CA GLU A 379 -12.07 -40.65 -11.68
C GLU A 379 -13.36 -40.26 -12.43
N ARG A 380 -14.25 -39.48 -11.79
CA ARG A 380 -15.48 -38.98 -12.44
C ARG A 380 -15.20 -38.20 -13.74
N TYR A 381 -14.06 -37.53 -13.85
CA TYR A 381 -13.70 -36.67 -14.98
C TYR A 381 -12.47 -37.16 -15.77
N ALA A 382 -11.73 -38.13 -15.22
CA ALA A 382 -10.57 -38.78 -15.82
C ALA A 382 -10.60 -40.29 -15.51
N PRO A 383 -11.49 -41.05 -16.16
CA PRO A 383 -11.59 -42.50 -15.94
C PRO A 383 -10.24 -43.19 -16.19
N GLY A 384 -9.79 -44.00 -15.23
CA GLY A 384 -8.49 -44.68 -15.28
C GLY A 384 -7.35 -43.91 -14.60
N PHE A 385 -7.63 -42.79 -13.95
CA PHE A 385 -6.64 -42.07 -13.13
C PHE A 385 -6.02 -42.96 -12.05
N ALA A 386 -6.82 -43.78 -11.36
CA ALA A 386 -6.36 -44.67 -10.30
C ALA A 386 -5.32 -45.68 -10.80
N ASP A 387 -5.43 -46.13 -12.06
CA ASP A 387 -4.47 -47.03 -12.70
C ASP A 387 -3.11 -46.35 -12.93
N THR A 388 -3.07 -45.02 -13.00
CA THR A 388 -1.83 -44.25 -13.12
C THR A 388 -1.11 -44.02 -11.79
N VAL A 389 -1.77 -44.23 -10.64
CA VAL A 389 -1.23 -43.88 -9.32
C VAL A 389 -0.18 -44.90 -8.88
N ILE A 390 1.07 -44.47 -8.79
CA ILE A 390 2.20 -45.25 -8.25
C ILE A 390 2.19 -45.19 -6.72
N ALA A 391 1.97 -44.00 -6.16
CA ALA A 391 1.93 -43.77 -4.72
C ALA A 391 1.02 -42.60 -4.39
N ALA A 392 0.44 -42.61 -3.19
CA ALA A 392 -0.42 -41.54 -2.69
C ALA A 392 -0.18 -41.30 -1.20
N ARG A 393 -0.38 -40.05 -0.77
CA ARG A 393 -0.32 -39.62 0.63
C ARG A 393 -1.49 -38.69 0.91
N GLY A 394 -2.24 -38.95 1.98
CA GLY A 394 -3.31 -38.08 2.47
C GLY A 394 -2.90 -37.33 3.72
N VAL A 395 -3.37 -36.08 3.85
CA VAL A 395 -3.34 -35.29 5.08
C VAL A 395 -4.77 -34.79 5.35
N PRO A 396 -5.50 -35.41 6.30
CA PRO A 396 -6.82 -34.95 6.71
C PRO A 396 -6.80 -33.51 7.22
N ALA A 397 -7.92 -32.78 7.11
CA ALA A 397 -8.01 -31.40 7.58
C ALA A 397 -7.71 -31.27 9.08
N ALA A 398 -8.13 -32.24 9.89
CA ALA A 398 -7.83 -32.31 11.32
C ALA A 398 -6.33 -32.37 11.64
N GLU A 399 -5.54 -33.01 10.78
CA GLU A 399 -4.10 -33.22 10.99
C GLU A 399 -3.25 -32.15 10.31
N TYR A 400 -3.86 -31.32 9.46
CA TYR A 400 -3.11 -30.33 8.70
C TYR A 400 -2.55 -29.21 9.60
N GLU A 401 -3.18 -28.96 10.76
CA GLU A 401 -2.68 -28.09 11.82
C GLU A 401 -1.37 -28.63 12.45
N THR A 402 -1.17 -29.95 12.50
CA THR A 402 0.08 -30.56 12.98
C THR A 402 1.24 -30.26 12.04
N TYR A 403 0.99 -30.28 10.73
CA TYR A 403 1.97 -29.89 9.71
C TYR A 403 2.31 -28.39 9.77
N ASN A 404 1.30 -27.55 9.99
CA ASN A 404 1.45 -26.11 10.13
C ASN A 404 0.42 -25.56 11.12
N PRO A 405 0.84 -25.11 12.32
CA PRO A 405 -0.06 -24.58 13.36
C PRO A 405 -0.89 -23.37 12.91
N ASN A 406 -0.52 -22.75 11.78
CA ASN A 406 -1.30 -21.68 11.19
C ASN A 406 -2.52 -22.16 10.38
N TYR A 407 -2.78 -23.47 10.29
CA TYR A 407 -3.97 -24.06 9.66
C TYR A 407 -4.95 -24.72 10.65
N PRO A 408 -5.52 -23.99 11.62
CA PRO A 408 -6.52 -24.52 12.55
C PRO A 408 -7.63 -25.35 11.89
N GLY A 409 -7.68 -26.64 12.24
CA GLY A 409 -8.63 -27.59 11.64
C GLY A 409 -8.60 -27.64 10.11
N GLY A 410 -7.44 -27.34 9.51
CA GLY A 410 -7.20 -27.38 8.07
C GLY A 410 -7.51 -26.08 7.32
N ASP A 411 -7.87 -24.99 8.02
CA ASP A 411 -8.14 -23.69 7.39
C ASP A 411 -6.85 -23.05 6.84
N ILE A 412 -6.57 -23.30 5.56
CA ILE A 412 -5.44 -22.72 4.81
C ILE A 412 -5.58 -21.21 4.56
N GLY A 413 -6.76 -20.63 4.83
CA GLY A 413 -7.02 -19.20 4.74
C GLY A 413 -6.62 -18.42 6.00
N ALA A 414 -6.17 -19.12 7.06
CA ALA A 414 -5.81 -18.55 8.36
C ALA A 414 -6.94 -17.63 8.92
N GLY A 415 -8.18 -18.04 8.72
CA GLY A 415 -9.40 -17.38 9.18
C GLY A 415 -10.50 -17.37 8.12
N ALA A 416 -11.72 -17.60 8.56
CA ALA A 416 -12.92 -17.64 7.74
C ALA A 416 -13.12 -16.40 6.84
N ILE A 417 -13.49 -16.65 5.59
CA ILE A 417 -13.77 -15.63 4.58
C ILE A 417 -15.26 -15.23 4.64
N THR A 418 -15.63 -14.48 5.69
CA THR A 418 -16.95 -13.86 5.83
C THR A 418 -16.86 -12.36 5.60
N LEU A 419 -17.92 -11.72 5.10
CA LEU A 419 -17.90 -10.26 4.83
C LEU A 419 -17.39 -9.45 6.03
N THR A 420 -17.89 -9.74 7.23
CA THR A 420 -17.48 -9.06 8.46
C THR A 420 -16.01 -9.30 8.80
N GLN A 421 -15.53 -10.55 8.73
CA GLN A 421 -14.16 -10.87 9.10
C GLN A 421 -13.17 -10.40 8.02
N SER A 422 -13.49 -10.49 6.73
CA SER A 422 -12.65 -9.96 5.65
C SER A 422 -12.36 -8.45 5.83
N VAL A 423 -13.36 -7.67 6.26
CA VAL A 423 -13.20 -6.21 6.48
C VAL A 423 -12.49 -5.90 7.81
N PHE A 424 -12.83 -6.62 8.87
CA PHE A 424 -12.39 -6.28 10.24
C PHE A 424 -11.35 -7.25 10.83
N ARG A 425 -10.73 -8.14 10.05
CA ARG A 425 -9.68 -9.03 10.55
C ARG A 425 -8.39 -8.26 10.89
N PRO A 426 -7.61 -8.69 11.90
CA PRO A 426 -7.96 -9.71 12.89
C PRO A 426 -8.97 -9.18 13.92
N THR A 427 -8.97 -7.86 14.15
CA THR A 427 -9.92 -7.13 15.00
C THR A 427 -10.26 -5.77 14.39
N PRO A 428 -11.43 -5.17 14.67
CA PRO A 428 -11.76 -3.83 14.20
C PRO A 428 -10.76 -2.79 14.72
N ALA A 429 -9.86 -2.36 13.84
CA ALA A 429 -8.82 -1.38 14.13
C ALA A 429 -8.48 -0.57 12.87
N TRP A 430 -7.99 0.65 13.08
CA TRP A 430 -7.49 1.52 12.00
C TRP A 430 -6.22 0.93 11.36
N ASN A 431 -5.25 0.54 12.20
CA ASN A 431 -4.13 -0.27 11.78
C ASN A 431 -4.37 -1.74 12.21
N PRO A 432 -4.71 -2.65 11.28
CA PRO A 432 -5.03 -4.04 11.61
C PRO A 432 -3.81 -4.88 11.99
N TYR A 433 -2.59 -4.42 11.67
CA TYR A 433 -1.36 -5.16 11.89
C TYR A 433 -0.82 -4.95 13.30
N ARG A 434 -1.13 -3.80 13.91
CA ARG A 434 -0.63 -3.44 15.23
C ARG A 434 -1.41 -4.16 16.34
N THR A 435 -0.70 -4.73 17.30
CA THR A 435 -1.30 -5.23 18.54
C THR A 435 -1.25 -4.16 19.65
N PRO A 436 -1.99 -4.33 20.76
CA PRO A 436 -1.85 -3.45 21.92
C PRO A 436 -0.49 -3.54 22.63
N LEU A 437 0.30 -4.59 22.37
CA LEU A 437 1.63 -4.74 22.95
C LEU A 437 2.61 -3.82 22.21
N PRO A 438 3.44 -3.04 22.93
CA PRO A 438 4.48 -2.22 22.30
C PRO A 438 5.41 -3.06 21.43
N GLY A 439 5.72 -2.60 20.22
CA GLY A 439 6.64 -3.28 19.31
C GLY A 439 6.13 -4.59 18.70
N VAL A 440 4.91 -5.07 18.98
CA VAL A 440 4.41 -6.36 18.46
C VAL A 440 3.37 -6.16 17.37
N TYR A 441 3.59 -6.80 16.22
CA TYR A 441 2.76 -6.72 15.02
C TYR A 441 2.35 -8.11 14.54
N LEU A 442 1.11 -8.25 14.07
CA LEU A 442 0.62 -9.43 13.36
C LEU A 442 0.72 -9.15 11.86
N CYS A 443 1.46 -9.99 11.13
CA CYS A 443 1.76 -9.78 9.72
C CYS A 443 1.33 -10.94 8.81
N SER A 444 0.45 -11.81 9.30
CA SER A 444 0.03 -13.03 8.61
C SER A 444 -1.20 -12.87 7.71
N ALA A 445 -1.59 -13.96 7.05
CA ALA A 445 -2.84 -14.08 6.29
C ALA A 445 -4.13 -13.85 7.13
N SER A 446 -4.02 -13.82 8.46
CA SER A 446 -5.11 -13.43 9.34
C SER A 446 -5.36 -11.91 9.37
N THR A 447 -4.47 -11.12 8.77
CA THR A 447 -4.62 -9.67 8.58
C THR A 447 -4.98 -9.34 7.12
N PRO A 448 -5.53 -8.14 6.82
CA PRO A 448 -5.81 -7.72 5.44
C PRO A 448 -4.51 -7.60 4.62
N PRO A 449 -4.52 -7.87 3.30
CA PRO A 449 -5.69 -8.22 2.47
C PRO A 449 -6.23 -9.64 2.66
N GLY A 450 -5.49 -10.54 3.31
CA GLY A 450 -5.98 -11.86 3.69
C GLY A 450 -5.12 -13.02 3.15
N PRO A 451 -5.74 -14.14 2.73
CA PRO A 451 -5.03 -15.36 2.39
C PRO A 451 -4.37 -15.31 1.00
N SER A 452 -3.63 -16.39 0.69
CA SER A 452 -2.83 -16.64 -0.53
C SER A 452 -1.41 -16.05 -0.51
N VAL A 453 -0.59 -16.46 -1.48
CA VAL A 453 0.82 -16.08 -1.61
C VAL A 453 0.91 -14.75 -2.34
N HIS A 454 1.12 -13.66 -1.61
CA HIS A 454 1.26 -12.33 -2.19
C HIS A 454 2.20 -11.38 -1.40
N GLY A 455 2.68 -11.75 -0.22
CA GLY A 455 3.63 -10.97 0.60
C GLY A 455 3.09 -9.67 1.23
N MET A 456 1.96 -9.14 0.74
CA MET A 456 1.42 -7.84 1.18
C MET A 456 1.05 -7.77 2.67
N CYS A 457 0.58 -8.84 3.33
CA CYS A 457 0.27 -8.75 4.76
C CYS A 457 1.56 -8.47 5.57
N GLY A 458 2.64 -9.16 5.19
CA GLY A 458 3.98 -8.96 5.69
C GLY A 458 4.49 -7.54 5.45
N HIS A 459 4.49 -7.15 4.17
CA HIS A 459 4.98 -5.86 3.73
C HIS A 459 4.22 -4.68 4.36
N LEU A 460 2.89 -4.73 4.42
CA LEU A 460 2.07 -3.65 5.00
C LEU A 460 2.24 -3.55 6.52
N ALA A 461 2.39 -4.68 7.22
CA ALA A 461 2.75 -4.68 8.63
C ALA A 461 4.16 -4.10 8.86
N ALA A 462 5.12 -4.42 7.99
CA ALA A 462 6.47 -3.89 8.07
C ALA A 462 6.48 -2.37 7.85
N MET A 463 5.77 -1.87 6.83
CA MET A 463 5.61 -0.43 6.60
C MET A 463 4.95 0.28 7.78
N ALA A 464 3.96 -0.35 8.44
CA ALA A 464 3.36 0.20 9.64
C ALA A 464 4.35 0.31 10.81
N ALA A 465 5.18 -0.72 11.01
CA ALA A 465 6.21 -0.73 12.04
C ALA A 465 7.38 0.22 11.73
N LEU A 466 7.84 0.31 10.48
CA LEU A 466 8.87 1.27 10.04
C LEU A 466 8.49 2.71 10.36
N ARG A 467 7.26 3.11 10.00
CA ARG A 467 6.76 4.48 10.27
C ARG A 467 6.67 4.78 11.76
N ARG A 468 6.18 3.81 12.54
CA ARG A 468 5.86 4.03 13.95
C ARG A 468 7.06 3.88 14.87
N GLU A 469 7.81 2.80 14.70
CA GLU A 469 8.87 2.39 15.62
C GLU A 469 10.22 2.96 15.18
N PHE A 470 10.44 3.17 13.88
CA PHE A 470 11.73 3.63 13.36
C PHE A 470 11.69 5.01 12.69
N HIS A 471 10.51 5.63 12.58
CA HIS A 471 10.30 6.92 11.89
C HIS A 471 10.75 6.91 10.42
N ILE A 472 10.78 5.74 9.79
CA ILE A 472 11.09 5.57 8.37
C ILE A 472 9.77 5.62 7.59
N VAL A 473 9.58 6.72 6.85
CA VAL A 473 8.36 6.94 6.04
C VAL A 473 8.53 6.56 4.58
N ALA A 474 9.77 6.58 4.08
CA ALA A 474 10.10 6.16 2.73
C ALA A 474 9.88 4.65 2.56
N VAL A 475 9.32 4.26 1.41
CA VAL A 475 9.17 2.83 1.06
C VAL A 475 10.55 2.28 0.72
N PRO A 476 11.02 1.20 1.38
CA PRO A 476 12.31 0.59 1.04
C PRO A 476 12.34 0.12 -0.42
N HIS A 477 13.47 0.32 -1.09
CA HIS A 477 13.65 -0.16 -2.46
C HIS A 477 13.84 -1.69 -2.47
N LEU A 478 12.88 -2.42 -3.05
CA LEU A 478 12.87 -3.89 -3.09
C LEU A 478 13.50 -4.49 -4.36
N GLY A 479 13.75 -3.66 -5.37
CA GLY A 479 14.29 -4.11 -6.66
C GLY A 479 15.75 -4.59 -6.56
N PRO A 480 16.24 -5.36 -7.56
CA PRO A 480 17.53 -6.04 -7.53
C PRO A 480 18.74 -5.09 -7.41
N ASN A 481 18.62 -3.83 -7.87
CA ASN A 481 19.72 -2.86 -7.89
C ASN A 481 19.88 -2.04 -6.59
N GLY A 482 19.07 -2.29 -5.56
CA GLY A 482 19.30 -1.68 -4.25
C GLY A 482 20.45 -2.40 -3.54
N GLY A 483 21.66 -1.84 -3.52
CA GLY A 483 22.73 -2.36 -2.68
C GLY A 483 22.52 -1.98 -1.20
N PRO A 484 23.15 -2.70 -0.25
CA PRO A 484 23.28 -2.20 1.11
C PRO A 484 24.13 -0.92 1.09
N THR A 485 23.73 0.10 1.85
CA THR A 485 24.61 1.25 2.13
C THR A 485 25.92 0.71 2.74
N PRO A 486 27.11 1.00 2.16
CA PRO A 486 28.34 0.36 2.60
C PRO A 486 28.67 0.69 4.05
N THR A 487 28.95 -0.36 4.82
CA THR A 487 29.63 -0.29 6.11
C THR A 487 31.13 -0.51 5.88
N GLU A 488 32.00 0.41 6.32
CA GLU A 488 33.44 0.18 6.39
C GLU A 488 34.07 0.84 7.62
N ASN A 489 34.92 0.09 8.32
CA ASN A 489 35.54 0.38 9.61
C ASN A 489 36.94 1.04 9.48
N ASN A 490 37.16 2.09 10.30
CA ASN A 490 38.40 2.59 10.96
C ASN A 490 39.49 3.43 10.19
N PRO A 491 40.23 4.33 10.90
CA PRO A 491 40.31 5.77 10.58
C PRO A 491 41.76 6.32 10.40
N PRO A 492 41.96 7.59 9.97
CA PRO A 492 42.68 8.56 10.84
C PRO A 492 42.21 10.04 10.65
N PRO A 493 42.86 11.02 11.31
CA PRO A 493 42.34 11.81 12.41
C PRO A 493 41.55 13.07 12.01
N HIS A 494 40.67 13.47 12.92
CA HIS A 494 39.86 14.69 12.90
C HIS A 494 40.52 15.96 12.34
N ARG A 495 39.76 16.68 11.51
CA ARG A 495 39.39 18.09 11.78
C ARG A 495 38.21 18.58 10.91
N GLY A 496 37.02 18.48 11.52
CA GLY A 496 36.01 19.54 11.55
C GLY A 496 35.26 19.89 10.29
N LYS A 497 34.11 19.22 10.06
CA LYS A 497 32.84 19.86 9.70
C LYS A 497 31.70 19.08 10.37
N GLN A 498 31.11 19.67 11.40
CA GLN A 498 29.90 19.18 12.06
C GLN A 498 28.73 19.29 11.08
N GLU A 499 28.26 18.16 10.56
CA GLU A 499 26.86 18.01 10.15
C GLU A 499 26.14 17.25 11.26
N SER A 500 25.30 17.98 11.98
CA SER A 500 24.48 17.45 13.06
C SER A 500 23.42 16.50 12.48
N VAL A 501 23.68 15.21 12.53
CA VAL A 501 22.65 14.19 12.62
C VAL A 501 21.89 14.46 13.92
N MET A 502 20.70 15.05 13.83
CA MET A 502 19.87 15.29 15.01
C MET A 502 19.20 13.98 15.44
N SER A 503 19.73 13.43 16.53
CA SER A 503 19.08 12.51 17.45
C SER A 503 17.64 12.93 17.75
N VAL A 504 16.68 11.99 17.71
CA VAL A 504 15.26 12.17 18.08
C VAL A 504 15.06 12.34 19.61
N SER A 505 16.07 12.85 20.31
CA SER A 505 15.93 13.41 21.66
C SER A 505 15.75 14.93 21.65
N HIS A 506 16.05 15.61 20.54
CA HIS A 506 15.96 17.08 20.45
C HIS A 506 14.70 17.53 19.71
N ARG A 507 13.83 18.28 20.39
CA ARG A 507 12.71 19.03 19.78
C ARG A 507 13.26 20.42 19.44
N PRO A 508 13.55 20.74 18.16
CA PRO A 508 14.12 22.04 17.83
C PRO A 508 13.13 23.15 18.14
N THR A 509 13.65 24.28 18.61
CA THR A 509 12.86 25.51 18.68
C THR A 509 12.59 26.05 17.27
N ALA A 510 11.58 26.92 17.13
CA ALA A 510 11.25 27.52 15.84
C ALA A 510 12.42 28.36 15.27
N ALA A 511 13.32 28.86 16.12
CA ALA A 511 14.52 29.59 15.69
C ALA A 511 15.69 28.68 15.28
N GLU A 512 15.74 27.44 15.76
CA GLU A 512 16.78 26.47 15.38
C GLU A 512 16.48 25.81 14.03
N ASP A 513 15.22 25.40 13.84
CA ASP A 513 14.75 24.77 12.62
C ASP A 513 13.23 24.97 12.52
N PHE A 514 12.79 25.93 11.70
CA PHE A 514 11.37 26.25 11.57
C PHE A 514 10.56 25.08 10.96
N ALA A 515 11.15 24.30 10.05
CA ALA A 515 10.51 23.13 9.47
C ALA A 515 10.40 22.00 10.50
N GLY A 516 11.49 21.74 11.22
CA GLY A 516 11.55 20.79 12.33
C GLY A 516 10.57 21.15 13.44
N TYR A 517 10.45 22.44 13.78
CA TYR A 517 9.45 22.97 14.70
C TYR A 517 8.03 22.66 14.21
N LEU A 518 7.67 22.96 12.96
CA LEU A 518 6.32 22.69 12.45
C LEU A 518 5.95 21.22 12.57
N ARG A 519 6.90 20.31 12.33
CA ARG A 519 6.70 18.85 12.51
C ARG A 519 6.56 18.48 13.98
N ALA A 520 7.48 18.94 14.83
CA ALA A 520 7.48 18.61 16.25
C ALA A 520 6.24 19.15 16.98
N TYR A 521 5.86 20.39 16.69
CA TYR A 521 4.67 21.02 17.25
C TYR A 521 3.38 20.30 16.83
N HIS A 522 3.18 20.01 15.54
CA HIS A 522 1.97 19.29 15.12
C HIS A 522 1.94 17.86 15.65
N ALA A 523 3.09 17.19 15.74
CA ALA A 523 3.18 15.84 16.32
C ALA A 523 2.81 15.86 17.80
N ASP A 524 3.39 16.75 18.60
CA ASP A 524 3.05 16.87 20.02
C ASP A 524 1.60 17.37 20.23
N ALA A 525 1.12 18.30 19.41
CA ALA A 525 -0.18 18.93 19.59
C ALA A 525 -1.34 18.00 19.19
N ILE A 526 -1.17 17.19 18.14
CA ILE A 526 -2.23 16.34 17.59
C ILE A 526 -2.07 14.88 18.04
N ASP A 527 -0.86 14.30 17.96
CA ASP A 527 -0.60 12.88 18.25
C ASP A 527 -0.02 12.64 19.66
N GLY A 528 0.46 13.69 20.33
CA GLY A 528 1.09 13.62 21.64
C GLY A 528 0.12 13.39 22.79
N SER A 529 0.63 12.84 23.89
CA SER A 529 -0.13 12.54 25.11
C SER A 529 -0.06 13.65 26.17
N ASP A 530 0.90 14.57 26.07
CA ASP A 530 1.05 15.71 26.99
C ASP A 530 -0.15 16.67 26.90
N PRO A 531 -0.58 17.34 27.99
CA PRO A 531 -1.64 18.35 27.95
C PRO A 531 -1.42 19.40 26.86
N VAL A 532 -2.46 19.71 26.08
CA VAL A 532 -2.38 20.66 24.94
C VAL A 532 -1.81 22.03 25.35
N ALA A 533 -2.11 22.48 26.57
CA ALA A 533 -1.58 23.73 27.10
C ALA A 533 -0.04 23.68 27.30
N GLU A 534 0.48 22.59 27.85
CA GLU A 534 1.92 22.40 28.03
C GLU A 534 2.65 22.27 26.70
N VAL A 535 2.03 21.59 25.73
CA VAL A 535 2.55 21.54 24.35
C VAL A 535 2.57 22.94 23.74
N TRP A 536 1.49 23.72 23.86
CA TRP A 536 1.43 25.06 23.33
C TRP A 536 2.53 25.96 23.91
N ASP A 537 2.66 25.99 25.24
CA ASP A 537 3.61 26.85 25.96
C ASP A 537 5.09 26.48 25.71
N ARG A 538 5.35 25.23 25.30
CA ARG A 538 6.67 24.74 24.86
C ARG A 538 7.13 25.41 23.58
N TYR A 539 6.21 25.69 22.66
CA TYR A 539 6.53 26.17 21.32
C TYR A 539 6.17 27.64 21.08
N HIS A 540 5.25 28.19 21.87
CA HIS A 540 4.70 29.55 21.71
C HIS A 540 4.84 30.36 23.00
N LEU A 541 4.95 31.67 22.88
CA LEU A 541 4.87 32.56 24.05
C LEU A 541 3.43 32.60 24.60
N PRO A 542 3.23 32.56 25.93
CA PRO A 542 1.90 32.64 26.52
C PRO A 542 1.12 33.92 26.17
N ASP A 543 1.84 35.03 25.95
CA ASP A 543 1.35 36.35 25.55
C ASP A 543 1.51 36.62 24.04
N GLY A 544 1.80 35.58 23.26
CA GLY A 544 1.96 35.67 21.81
C GLY A 544 0.67 36.05 21.07
N THR A 545 0.82 36.69 19.91
CA THR A 545 -0.31 37.16 19.10
C THR A 545 -0.51 36.29 17.86
N HIS A 546 -1.69 35.69 17.71
CA HIS A 546 -1.98 34.75 16.63
C HIS A 546 -3.20 35.19 15.82
N GLN A 547 -3.00 35.39 14.52
CA GLN A 547 -4.04 35.75 13.56
C GLN A 547 -4.22 34.62 12.55
N VAL A 548 -5.48 34.23 12.30
CA VAL A 548 -5.86 33.22 11.30
C VAL A 548 -6.97 33.80 10.42
N ASN A 549 -6.75 33.85 9.10
CA ASN A 549 -7.68 34.42 8.10
C ASN A 549 -8.19 35.82 8.52
N GLY A 550 -7.25 36.73 8.83
CA GLY A 550 -7.55 38.09 9.24
C GLY A 550 -8.11 38.28 10.65
N ARG A 551 -8.43 37.21 11.39
CA ARG A 551 -9.03 37.30 12.74
C ARG A 551 -8.03 36.98 13.82
N MET A 552 -8.03 37.77 14.91
CA MET A 552 -7.27 37.44 16.11
C MET A 552 -7.86 36.21 16.82
N TRP A 553 -6.99 35.30 17.25
CA TRP A 553 -7.33 34.14 18.05
C TRP A 553 -6.65 34.24 19.41
N ASP A 554 -7.45 34.27 20.47
CA ASP A 554 -6.93 34.14 21.83
C ASP A 554 -6.46 32.70 22.13
N ARG A 555 -5.69 32.57 23.22
CA ARG A 555 -5.12 31.29 23.65
C ARG A 555 -6.18 30.22 23.89
N ASP A 556 -7.31 30.56 24.50
CA ASP A 556 -8.35 29.58 24.83
C ASP A 556 -9.01 29.01 23.58
N LYS A 557 -9.25 29.85 22.57
CA LYS A 557 -9.77 29.44 21.27
C LYS A 557 -8.81 28.52 20.54
N ILE A 558 -7.51 28.80 20.59
CA ILE A 558 -6.47 27.93 20.00
C ILE A 558 -6.43 26.57 20.71
N LEU A 559 -6.34 26.57 22.04
CA LEU A 559 -6.33 25.34 22.84
C LEU A 559 -7.61 24.54 22.68
N GLY A 560 -8.76 25.21 22.54
CA GLY A 560 -10.05 24.58 22.22
C GLY A 560 -10.03 23.88 20.86
N SER A 561 -9.48 24.53 19.84
CA SER A 561 -9.32 23.93 18.50
C SER A 561 -8.40 22.71 18.51
N LEU A 562 -7.26 22.80 19.20
CA LEU A 562 -6.31 21.68 19.34
C LEU A 562 -6.90 20.50 20.12
N ARG A 563 -7.61 20.76 21.23
CA ARG A 563 -8.34 19.72 21.98
C ARG A 563 -9.40 19.03 21.13
N SER A 564 -10.17 19.82 20.38
CA SER A 564 -11.18 19.29 19.44
C SER A 564 -10.52 18.37 18.41
N ARG A 565 -9.43 18.81 17.77
CA ARG A 565 -8.67 18.01 16.80
C ARG A 565 -8.11 16.73 17.42
N ARG A 566 -7.49 16.80 18.60
CA ARG A 566 -6.95 15.63 19.31
C ARG A 566 -8.06 14.63 19.70
N SER A 567 -9.23 15.12 20.11
CA SER A 567 -10.37 14.27 20.50
C SER A 567 -10.94 13.44 19.34
N LEU A 568 -10.72 13.87 18.09
CA LEU A 568 -11.13 13.11 16.91
C LEU A 568 -10.30 11.84 16.70
N GLY A 569 -9.12 11.72 17.31
CA GLY A 569 -8.24 10.53 17.20
C GLY A 569 -7.85 10.18 15.76
N ALA A 570 -7.91 11.16 14.87
CA ALA A 570 -7.71 11.03 13.44
C ALA A 570 -6.24 11.26 13.09
N SER A 571 -5.61 10.31 12.39
CA SER A 571 -4.26 10.50 11.85
C SER A 571 -4.23 11.70 10.92
N TYR A 572 -3.25 12.58 11.07
CA TYR A 572 -3.01 13.68 10.14
C TYR A 572 -1.73 13.42 9.33
N GLU A 573 -1.65 14.01 8.15
CA GLU A 573 -0.42 14.08 7.37
C GLU A 573 -0.05 15.55 7.19
N LEU A 574 1.19 15.91 7.52
CA LEU A 574 1.72 17.26 7.34
C LEU A 574 2.75 17.24 6.21
N TYR A 575 2.50 18.07 5.20
CA TYR A 575 3.38 18.27 4.07
C TYR A 575 3.87 19.71 4.06
N ILE A 576 5.17 19.91 4.26
CA ILE A 576 5.78 21.24 4.23
C ILE A 576 6.27 21.50 2.80
N HIS A 577 5.70 22.51 2.16
CA HIS A 577 5.93 22.81 0.74
C HIS A 577 6.98 23.88 0.52
N GLU A 578 7.04 24.90 1.37
CA GLU A 578 8.10 25.91 1.37
C GLU A 578 8.37 26.37 2.79
N VAL A 579 9.64 26.75 3.05
CA VAL A 579 10.09 27.45 4.26
C VAL A 579 11.08 28.53 3.83
N THR A 580 10.98 29.71 4.45
CA THR A 580 11.91 30.83 4.28
C THR A 580 12.17 31.44 5.64
N VAL A 581 13.44 31.48 6.06
CA VAL A 581 13.85 32.04 7.36
C VAL A 581 14.76 33.25 7.13
N GLU A 582 14.43 34.39 7.74
CA GLU A 582 15.23 35.60 7.73
C GLU A 582 15.39 36.15 9.15
N GLY A 583 16.53 35.85 9.77
CA GLY A 583 16.80 36.23 11.15
C GLY A 583 15.80 35.61 12.13
N ARG A 584 14.96 36.44 12.75
CA ARG A 584 13.94 36.03 13.73
C ARG A 584 12.54 35.97 13.14
N ARG A 585 12.44 35.96 11.82
CA ARG A 585 11.20 35.84 11.08
C ARG A 585 11.25 34.61 10.21
N ALA A 586 10.13 33.92 10.08
CA ALA A 586 10.01 32.76 9.22
C ALA A 586 8.67 32.76 8.51
N ALA A 587 8.63 32.24 7.30
CA ALA A 587 7.40 31.92 6.61
C ALA A 587 7.41 30.48 6.13
N ALA A 588 6.24 29.85 6.11
CA ALA A 588 6.07 28.52 5.57
C ALA A 588 4.72 28.34 4.89
N ARG A 589 4.68 27.53 3.83
CA ARG A 589 3.45 26.98 3.26
C ARG A 589 3.44 25.48 3.48
N TYR A 590 2.32 24.97 3.97
CA TYR A 590 2.18 23.55 4.26
C TYR A 590 0.73 23.09 4.11
N THR A 591 0.52 21.79 3.96
CA THR A 591 -0.81 21.18 3.93
C THR A 591 -0.94 20.19 5.06
N ILE A 592 -2.05 20.29 5.80
CA ILE A 592 -2.47 19.31 6.79
C ILE A 592 -3.65 18.54 6.24
N SER A 593 -3.50 17.24 6.04
CA SER A 593 -4.59 16.34 5.68
C SER A 593 -5.17 15.71 6.95
N THR A 594 -6.47 15.86 7.18
CA THR A 594 -7.20 15.21 8.29
C THR A 594 -8.42 14.45 7.77
N PRO A 595 -8.67 13.20 8.20
CA PRO A 595 -9.87 12.47 7.79
C PRO A 595 -11.13 13.03 8.48
N MET A 596 -12.17 13.30 7.70
CA MET A 596 -13.53 13.56 8.19
C MET A 596 -14.37 12.27 8.22
N LEU A 597 -15.47 12.28 9.01
CA LEU A 597 -16.48 11.22 9.01
C LEU A 597 -16.96 10.92 7.57
N GLY A 598 -17.05 9.64 7.21
CA GLY A 598 -17.58 9.23 5.90
C GLY A 598 -16.56 9.05 4.77
N LYS A 599 -15.27 8.86 5.08
CA LYS A 599 -14.18 8.58 4.10
C LYS A 599 -13.75 9.80 3.24
N ILE A 600 -14.11 11.01 3.63
CA ILE A 600 -13.65 12.24 2.96
C ILE A 600 -12.42 12.75 3.72
N GLN A 601 -11.26 12.83 3.07
CA GLN A 601 -10.11 13.55 3.62
C GLN A 601 -10.33 15.06 3.43
N SER A 602 -10.17 15.86 4.48
CA SER A 602 -10.09 17.31 4.34
C SER A 602 -8.63 17.72 4.25
N ALA A 603 -8.24 18.37 3.16
CA ALA A 603 -6.92 18.98 3.04
C ALA A 603 -7.04 20.46 3.44
N THR A 604 -6.26 20.85 4.44
CA THR A 604 -6.14 22.24 4.86
C THR A 604 -4.82 22.78 4.37
N GLU A 605 -4.85 23.65 3.36
CA GLU A 605 -3.68 24.41 2.95
C GLU A 605 -3.51 25.59 3.90
N ALA A 606 -2.29 25.77 4.40
CA ALA A 606 -1.93 26.84 5.31
C ALA A 606 -0.68 27.56 4.83
N ALA A 607 -0.64 28.87 5.03
CA ALA A 607 0.54 29.70 4.91
C ALA A 607 0.70 30.49 6.20
N VAL A 608 1.90 30.57 6.76
CA VAL A 608 2.18 31.26 8.02
C VAL A 608 3.38 32.17 7.87
N PHE A 609 3.30 33.37 8.44
CA PHE A 609 4.41 34.26 8.76
C PHE A 609 4.53 34.31 10.27
N ALA A 610 5.72 34.08 10.80
CA ALA A 610 5.99 33.97 12.23
C ALA A 610 7.14 34.90 12.64
N GLU A 611 6.98 35.58 13.77
CA GLU A 611 8.06 36.25 14.49
C GLU A 611 8.46 35.41 15.70
N LEU A 612 9.77 35.23 15.88
CA LEU A 612 10.37 34.36 16.88
C LEU A 612 10.88 35.17 18.07
N ALA A 613 10.73 34.63 19.28
CA ALA A 613 11.20 35.14 20.56
C ALA A 613 12.67 34.80 20.82
N GLN A 614 13.30 35.45 21.82
CA GLN A 614 14.76 35.33 22.03
C GLN A 614 15.15 33.92 22.48
N ASP A 615 14.22 33.25 23.14
CA ASP A 615 14.30 31.86 23.55
C ASP A 615 13.91 30.86 22.44
N GLY A 616 13.65 31.33 21.22
CA GLY A 616 13.36 30.51 20.06
C GLY A 616 11.90 30.08 19.90
N ARG A 617 11.00 30.48 20.80
CA ARG A 617 9.55 30.22 20.69
C ARG A 617 8.88 31.17 19.70
N VAL A 618 7.69 30.82 19.24
CA VAL A 618 6.90 31.68 18.36
C VAL A 618 6.17 32.75 19.18
N ALA A 619 6.46 34.03 18.89
CA ALA A 619 5.86 35.18 19.57
C ALA A 619 4.64 35.75 18.82
N ARG A 620 4.66 35.68 17.49
CA ARG A 620 3.56 36.16 16.66
C ARG A 620 3.39 35.26 15.44
N THR A 621 2.14 35.02 15.03
CA THR A 621 1.83 34.39 13.74
C THR A 621 0.72 35.11 13.01
N ILE A 622 0.90 35.36 11.72
CA ILE A 622 -0.18 35.70 10.79
C ILE A 622 -0.31 34.53 9.83
N SER A 623 -1.48 33.92 9.79
CA SER A 623 -1.69 32.71 9.01
C SER A 623 -2.95 32.76 8.15
N PHE A 624 -2.83 32.14 7.00
CA PHE A 624 -3.92 31.74 6.13
C PHE A 624 -4.18 30.24 6.31
N SER A 625 -5.44 29.84 6.28
CA SER A 625 -5.87 28.44 6.32
C SER A 625 -7.16 28.27 5.54
N ALA A 626 -7.14 27.44 4.50
CA ALA A 626 -8.33 27.06 3.74
C ALA A 626 -8.49 25.53 3.71
N THR A 627 -9.62 25.05 4.23
CA THR A 627 -9.97 23.63 4.24
C THR A 627 -10.86 23.30 3.05
N ARG A 628 -10.52 22.25 2.31
CA ARG A 628 -11.29 21.78 1.15
C ARG A 628 -11.58 20.28 1.25
N PRO A 629 -12.73 19.80 0.73
CA PRO A 629 -13.00 18.37 0.60
C PRO A 629 -12.05 17.75 -0.43
N GLY A 630 -11.25 16.80 0.02
CA GLY A 630 -10.47 15.89 -0.82
C GLY A 630 -9.25 16.51 -1.50
N TRP A 631 -8.12 15.84 -1.28
CA TRP A 631 -7.02 15.78 -2.23
C TRP A 631 -7.26 14.55 -3.12
N SER A 632 -7.44 14.73 -4.42
CA SER A 632 -7.51 13.62 -5.38
C SER A 632 -6.08 13.30 -5.79
N GLY A 633 -5.52 12.19 -5.33
CA GLY A 633 -4.17 11.72 -5.68
C GLY A 633 -4.03 11.28 -7.15
N ARG A 634 -4.46 12.13 -8.09
CA ARG A 634 -4.42 11.91 -9.54
C ARG A 634 -3.71 13.02 -10.32
N ASP A 635 -3.21 14.06 -9.66
CA ASP A 635 -2.41 15.10 -10.30
C ASP A 635 -0.93 14.84 -10.02
N ARG A 636 -0.04 15.34 -10.89
CA ARG A 636 1.44 15.20 -10.77
C ARG A 636 2.02 15.85 -9.51
N ASP A 637 1.15 16.43 -8.70
CA ASP A 637 1.42 16.98 -7.40
C ASP A 637 1.14 15.87 -6.39
N GLU A 638 2.10 14.98 -6.11
CA GLU A 638 2.27 14.48 -4.74
C GLU A 638 2.91 15.62 -3.93
N PRO A 639 2.67 15.74 -2.61
CA PRO A 639 3.29 16.81 -1.85
C PRO A 639 4.79 16.53 -1.83
N PHE A 640 5.55 17.34 -2.55
CA PHE A 640 7.00 17.31 -2.53
C PHE A 640 7.44 17.83 -1.16
N ASP A 641 8.05 16.98 -0.34
CA ASP A 641 8.70 17.41 0.90
C ASP A 641 9.96 18.20 0.50
N SER A 642 9.78 19.49 0.22
CA SER A 642 10.80 20.35 -0.39
C SER A 642 11.88 20.80 0.59
N ALA A 643 11.92 20.23 1.80
CA ALA A 643 12.90 20.52 2.84
C ALA A 643 14.32 20.02 2.47
N ALA A 644 14.73 20.15 1.20
CA ALA A 644 16.08 20.49 0.87
C ALA A 644 16.36 21.88 1.49
N ARG A 645 17.23 21.89 2.52
CA ARG A 645 17.90 23.10 2.98
C ARG A 645 18.45 23.87 1.77
N PRO A 646 18.48 25.21 1.79
CA PRO A 646 19.07 25.99 0.71
C PRO A 646 20.45 25.44 0.36
N ALA A 647 20.80 25.43 -0.93
CA ALA A 647 22.16 25.11 -1.35
C ALA A 647 23.13 25.99 -0.53
N PRO A 648 24.02 25.39 0.30
CA PRO A 648 24.89 26.17 1.16
C PRO A 648 25.70 27.17 0.33
N GLY A 649 25.56 28.46 0.59
CA GLY A 649 26.40 29.51 -0.01
C GLY A 649 25.77 30.37 -1.12
N THR A 650 24.46 30.36 -1.34
CA THR A 650 23.82 31.39 -2.17
C THR A 650 23.82 32.73 -1.42
N SER A 651 24.74 33.63 -1.76
CA SER A 651 24.76 34.99 -1.22
C SER A 651 23.51 35.76 -1.63
N PRO A 652 22.97 36.64 -0.77
CA PRO A 652 21.89 37.54 -1.17
C PRO A 652 22.34 38.35 -2.38
N ALA A 653 21.40 38.65 -3.29
CA ALA A 653 21.69 39.48 -4.44
C ALA A 653 22.35 40.80 -3.98
N PRO A 654 23.45 41.23 -4.62
CA PRO A 654 24.11 42.50 -4.25
C PRO A 654 23.11 43.65 -4.41
N PRO A 655 23.24 44.76 -3.66
CA PRO A 655 22.36 45.91 -3.82
C PRO A 655 22.36 46.41 -5.28
N PRO A 656 21.24 46.98 -5.77
CA PRO A 656 21.17 47.53 -7.12
C PRO A 656 22.24 48.62 -7.29
N ALA A 657 22.79 48.74 -8.51
CA ALA A 657 23.67 49.83 -8.84
C ALA A 657 22.93 51.17 -8.73
N GLU A 658 23.65 52.24 -8.41
CA GLU A 658 23.05 53.56 -8.17
C GLU A 658 22.32 54.06 -9.42
N GLY A 659 20.99 54.23 -9.33
CA GLY A 659 20.12 54.63 -10.44
C GLY A 659 19.49 53.49 -11.24
N GLU A 660 19.83 52.22 -10.95
CA GLU A 660 19.19 51.05 -11.57
C GLU A 660 17.97 50.58 -10.77
N GLU A 661 16.96 50.05 -11.47
CA GLU A 661 15.80 49.44 -10.82
C GLU A 661 16.20 48.11 -10.17
N PRO A 662 15.80 47.85 -8.91
CA PRO A 662 16.12 46.60 -8.25
C PRO A 662 15.44 45.40 -8.94
N THR A 663 16.20 44.33 -9.10
CA THR A 663 15.69 43.02 -9.52
C THR A 663 14.77 42.43 -8.43
N PRO A 664 13.90 41.45 -8.78
CA PRO A 664 13.10 40.74 -7.79
C PRO A 664 13.92 40.14 -6.64
N ALA A 665 15.10 39.60 -6.94
CA ALA A 665 15.99 39.06 -5.92
C ALA A 665 16.57 40.13 -4.99
N GLN A 666 16.69 41.39 -5.44
CA GLN A 666 17.20 42.51 -4.65
C GLN A 666 16.10 43.13 -3.76
N ASP A 667 14.93 43.39 -4.32
CA ASP A 667 13.76 43.92 -3.61
C ASP A 667 12.46 43.24 -4.07
N PRO A 668 12.04 42.16 -3.37
CA PRO A 668 10.79 41.46 -3.67
C PRO A 668 9.55 42.35 -3.52
N ALA A 669 9.60 43.35 -2.64
CA ALA A 669 8.49 44.26 -2.42
C ALA A 669 8.34 45.25 -3.59
N HIS A 670 9.46 45.75 -4.12
CA HIS A 670 9.47 46.52 -5.36
C HIS A 670 8.95 45.70 -6.53
N TYR A 671 9.44 44.47 -6.69
CA TYR A 671 8.96 43.54 -7.72
C TYR A 671 7.43 43.40 -7.70
N LEU A 672 6.83 43.12 -6.54
CA LEU A 672 5.38 42.92 -6.46
C LEU A 672 4.60 44.18 -6.89
N ARG A 673 5.07 45.38 -6.50
CA ARG A 673 4.42 46.63 -6.91
C ARG A 673 4.62 46.89 -8.41
N ALA A 674 5.85 46.79 -8.89
CA ALA A 674 6.24 47.12 -10.25
C ALA A 674 5.65 46.13 -11.28
N TYR A 675 5.62 44.84 -10.96
CA TYR A 675 5.04 43.81 -11.83
C TYR A 675 3.54 43.98 -12.00
N TYR A 676 2.78 44.22 -10.91
CA TYR A 676 1.35 44.45 -11.03
C TYR A 676 1.03 45.79 -11.73
N ALA A 677 1.83 46.84 -11.49
CA ALA A 677 1.67 48.12 -12.19
C ALA A 677 1.91 47.97 -13.71
N ALA A 678 3.05 47.39 -14.11
CA ALA A 678 3.38 47.19 -15.52
C ALA A 678 2.49 46.13 -16.20
N GLY A 679 2.14 45.07 -15.47
CA GLY A 679 1.32 43.96 -15.96
C GLY A 679 -0.08 44.37 -16.38
N TYR A 680 -0.65 45.40 -15.76
CA TYR A 680 -1.99 45.91 -16.08
C TYR A 680 -2.00 47.30 -16.74
N ASP A 681 -0.83 47.88 -17.02
CA ASP A 681 -0.70 49.08 -17.87
C ASP A 681 -0.87 48.71 -19.35
N VAL A 682 -1.86 49.31 -20.02
CA VAL A 682 -2.13 49.09 -21.44
C VAL A 682 -1.05 49.70 -22.35
N ALA A 683 -0.26 50.65 -21.85
CA ALA A 683 0.84 51.27 -22.58
C ALA A 683 2.09 50.38 -22.66
N VAL A 684 2.22 49.39 -21.78
CA VAL A 684 3.36 48.45 -21.73
C VAL A 684 2.94 47.10 -22.32
N PRO A 685 3.63 46.55 -23.33
CA PRO A 685 3.36 45.21 -23.83
C PRO A 685 3.38 44.16 -22.71
N ALA A 686 2.38 43.27 -22.64
CA ALA A 686 2.28 42.28 -21.55
C ALA A 686 3.50 41.36 -21.45
N ALA A 687 4.10 41.02 -22.61
CA ALA A 687 5.34 40.26 -22.70
C ALA A 687 6.52 41.00 -22.04
N GLU A 688 6.64 42.30 -22.28
CA GLU A 688 7.68 43.14 -21.70
C GLU A 688 7.51 43.26 -20.18
N ALA A 689 6.27 43.49 -19.72
CA ALA A 689 5.94 43.56 -18.30
C ALA A 689 6.26 42.24 -17.55
N HIS A 690 6.02 41.09 -18.19
CA HIS A 690 6.34 39.78 -17.62
C HIS A 690 7.86 39.51 -17.60
N ASP A 691 8.52 39.63 -18.75
CA ASP A 691 9.91 39.20 -18.92
C ASP A 691 10.93 40.07 -18.20
N ARG A 692 10.52 41.30 -17.85
CA ARG A 692 11.26 42.21 -16.96
C ARG A 692 11.51 41.61 -15.58
N PHE A 693 10.57 40.82 -15.05
CA PHE A 693 10.63 40.29 -13.68
C PHE A 693 10.66 38.77 -13.59
N HIS A 694 10.34 38.05 -14.67
CA HIS A 694 10.27 36.59 -14.71
C HIS A 694 11.17 36.01 -15.78
N THR A 695 11.72 34.83 -15.53
CA THR A 695 12.44 34.08 -16.57
C THR A 695 11.46 33.58 -17.64
N PRO A 696 11.90 33.32 -18.89
CA PRO A 696 11.01 32.83 -19.95
C PRO A 696 10.29 31.51 -19.62
N ASP A 697 10.91 30.68 -18.78
CA ASP A 697 10.43 29.39 -18.28
C ASP A 697 9.72 29.47 -16.93
N ALA A 698 9.44 30.69 -16.43
CA ALA A 698 8.90 30.88 -15.10
C ALA A 698 7.53 30.19 -14.90
N LEU A 699 7.35 29.61 -13.71
CA LEU A 699 6.13 28.91 -13.32
C LEU A 699 5.34 29.72 -12.28
N HIS A 700 4.10 30.08 -12.61
CA HIS A 700 3.16 30.71 -11.69
C HIS A 700 2.11 29.70 -11.24
N GLN A 701 1.94 29.53 -9.93
CA GLN A 701 0.91 28.66 -9.37
C GLN A 701 -0.09 29.46 -8.55
N VAL A 702 -1.34 29.50 -8.98
CA VAL A 702 -2.45 30.10 -8.21
C VAL A 702 -3.45 28.99 -7.88
N GLY A 703 -3.50 28.60 -6.61
CA GLY A 703 -4.24 27.39 -6.20
C GLY A 703 -3.71 26.15 -6.96
N ARG A 704 -4.59 25.46 -7.72
CA ARG A 704 -4.21 24.30 -8.56
C ARG A 704 -3.76 24.67 -9.97
N LYS A 705 -3.89 25.93 -10.38
CA LYS A 705 -3.59 26.34 -11.74
C LYS A 705 -2.11 26.71 -11.85
N VAL A 706 -1.33 25.85 -12.50
CA VAL A 706 0.04 26.15 -12.92
C VAL A 706 -0.01 26.80 -14.30
N MET A 707 0.58 27.98 -14.42
CA MET A 707 0.66 28.75 -15.64
C MET A 707 2.14 28.96 -15.99
N GLN A 708 2.49 28.54 -17.20
CA GLN A 708 3.72 28.98 -17.86
C GLN A 708 3.48 30.36 -18.50
N ARG A 709 4.54 31.01 -18.96
CA ARG A 709 4.54 32.34 -19.59
C ARG A 709 3.32 32.63 -20.47
N SER A 710 3.00 31.77 -21.44
CA SER A 710 1.86 31.98 -22.36
C SER A 710 0.51 32.09 -21.64
N GLY A 711 0.29 31.30 -20.58
CA GLY A 711 -0.90 31.37 -19.74
C GLY A 711 -0.96 32.63 -18.89
N VAL A 712 0.20 33.09 -18.39
CA VAL A 712 0.30 34.34 -17.62
C VAL A 712 0.01 35.55 -18.50
N LEU A 713 0.60 35.61 -19.70
CA LEU A 713 0.34 36.69 -20.67
C LEU A 713 -1.15 36.77 -21.03
N LYS A 714 -1.77 35.62 -21.30
CA LYS A 714 -3.21 35.56 -21.56
C LYS A 714 -4.04 36.11 -20.39
N ALA A 715 -3.68 35.78 -19.16
CA ALA A 715 -4.38 36.29 -17.97
C ALA A 715 -4.21 37.80 -17.77
N LEU A 716 -3.02 38.34 -18.03
CA LEU A 716 -2.77 39.79 -18.01
C LEU A 716 -3.62 40.50 -19.08
N GLU A 717 -3.62 40.00 -20.32
CA GLU A 717 -4.41 40.56 -21.42
C GLU A 717 -5.92 40.50 -21.17
N GLU A 718 -6.42 39.39 -20.61
CA GLU A 718 -7.83 39.27 -20.21
C GLU A 718 -8.19 40.27 -19.11
N GLY A 719 -7.35 40.41 -18.07
CA GLY A 719 -7.58 41.41 -17.02
C GLY A 719 -7.56 42.85 -17.54
N ARG A 720 -6.65 43.17 -18.48
CA ARG A 720 -6.62 44.48 -19.16
C ARG A 720 -7.91 44.76 -19.93
N LYS A 721 -8.43 43.78 -20.67
CA LYS A 721 -9.71 43.91 -21.40
C LYS A 721 -10.90 44.16 -20.47
N LEU A 722 -10.86 43.59 -19.28
CA LEU A 722 -11.90 43.76 -18.26
C LEU A 722 -11.73 45.04 -17.43
N GLY A 723 -10.68 45.84 -17.69
CA GLY A 723 -10.39 47.06 -16.91
C GLY A 723 -9.99 46.77 -15.47
N HIS A 724 -9.47 45.57 -15.19
CA HIS A 724 -9.08 45.17 -13.84
C HIS A 724 -7.89 45.99 -13.35
N THR A 725 -7.95 46.40 -12.08
CA THR A 725 -6.85 47.09 -11.41
C THR A 725 -6.52 46.39 -10.10
N TYR A 726 -5.24 46.15 -9.89
CA TYR A 726 -4.71 45.39 -8.77
C TYR A 726 -3.72 46.24 -7.99
N PRO A 727 -4.20 47.20 -7.17
CA PRO A 727 -3.30 47.93 -6.27
C PRO A 727 -2.60 46.92 -5.35
N VAL A 728 -1.30 47.10 -5.11
CA VAL A 728 -0.51 46.19 -4.27
C VAL A 728 0.01 46.96 -3.06
N GLU A 729 -0.41 46.51 -1.88
CA GLU A 729 0.12 46.96 -0.59
C GLU A 729 0.92 45.82 0.04
N VAL A 730 2.25 45.93 0.01
CA VAL A 730 3.14 44.90 0.57
C VAL A 730 3.28 45.11 2.07
N HIS A 731 2.91 44.10 2.85
CA HIS A 731 2.99 44.14 4.31
C HIS A 731 4.30 43.57 4.84
N GLU A 732 4.78 42.49 4.22
CA GLU A 732 5.96 41.78 4.70
C GLU A 732 6.64 41.01 3.57
N THR A 733 7.97 40.95 3.60
CA THR A 733 8.79 40.12 2.70
C THR A 733 9.93 39.49 3.50
N LEU A 734 10.27 38.25 3.18
CA LEU A 734 11.38 37.48 3.74
C LEU A 734 12.20 36.88 2.60
N ARG A 735 13.50 36.74 2.80
CA ARG A 735 14.42 36.14 1.83
C ARG A 735 15.41 35.20 2.50
N GLU A 736 15.63 34.05 1.85
CA GLU A 736 16.63 33.06 2.26
C GLU A 736 17.31 32.48 1.02
N GLY A 737 18.57 32.86 0.78
CA GLY A 737 19.28 32.47 -0.44
C GLY A 737 18.54 32.94 -1.71
N ASN A 738 18.17 31.98 -2.57
CA ASN A 738 17.38 32.23 -3.78
C ASN A 738 15.86 32.12 -3.56
N ARG A 739 15.37 31.98 -2.33
CA ARG A 739 13.93 31.87 -2.02
C ARG A 739 13.40 33.16 -1.42
N PHE A 740 12.13 33.45 -1.65
CA PHE A 740 11.42 34.52 -0.97
C PHE A 740 10.00 34.10 -0.55
N ALA A 741 9.52 34.78 0.48
CA ALA A 741 8.12 34.77 0.87
C ALA A 741 7.62 36.21 1.00
N ALA A 742 6.39 36.49 0.57
CA ALA A 742 5.78 37.80 0.69
C ALA A 742 4.31 37.72 1.12
N ARG A 743 3.89 38.69 1.93
CA ARG A 743 2.50 38.92 2.33
C ARG A 743 2.08 40.32 1.89
N TYR A 744 1.01 40.40 1.09
CA TYR A 744 0.52 41.66 0.55
C TYR A 744 -1.00 41.64 0.35
N THR A 745 -1.62 42.82 0.29
CA THR A 745 -3.02 42.97 -0.09
C THR A 745 -3.12 43.44 -1.53
N THR A 746 -4.05 42.87 -2.28
CA THR A 746 -4.48 43.38 -3.58
C THR A 746 -5.99 43.30 -3.75
N SER A 747 -6.52 43.48 -4.96
CA SER A 747 -7.94 43.40 -5.24
C SER A 747 -8.38 42.02 -5.73
N ARG A 748 -9.56 41.58 -5.29
CA ARG A 748 -10.24 40.40 -5.81
C ARG A 748 -10.96 40.75 -7.10
N ASP A 749 -10.81 39.90 -8.11
CA ASP A 749 -11.41 40.06 -9.45
C ASP A 749 -11.09 41.43 -10.07
N GLY A 750 -9.95 42.04 -9.73
CA GLY A 750 -9.55 43.35 -10.25
C GLY A 750 -10.38 44.53 -9.74
N ASN A 751 -11.18 44.34 -8.69
CA ASN A 751 -12.04 45.36 -8.09
C ASN A 751 -11.40 45.94 -6.81
N PRO A 752 -10.88 47.18 -6.82
CA PRO A 752 -10.20 47.78 -5.67
C PRO A 752 -11.04 47.86 -4.39
N LYS A 753 -12.37 47.79 -4.50
CA LYS A 753 -13.28 47.79 -3.34
C LYS A 753 -13.37 46.44 -2.63
N ARG A 754 -12.77 45.39 -3.18
CA ARG A 754 -12.77 44.03 -2.63
C ARG A 754 -11.32 43.63 -2.33
N PRO A 755 -10.73 44.08 -1.21
CA PRO A 755 -9.37 43.71 -0.86
C PRO A 755 -9.25 42.19 -0.60
N GLN A 756 -8.12 41.62 -0.95
CA GLN A 756 -7.75 40.22 -0.76
C GLN A 756 -6.30 40.13 -0.29
N GLU A 757 -6.06 39.36 0.77
CA GLU A 757 -4.72 39.06 1.24
C GLU A 757 -4.11 37.91 0.41
N VAL A 758 -2.84 38.06 0.06
CA VAL A 758 -2.07 37.13 -0.77
C VAL A 758 -0.77 36.76 -0.06
N PHE A 759 -0.49 35.46 -0.01
CA PHE A 759 0.75 34.89 0.46
C PHE A 759 1.49 34.28 -0.74
N ALA A 760 2.64 34.83 -1.08
CA ALA A 760 3.46 34.39 -2.20
C ALA A 760 4.75 33.72 -1.70
N PHE A 761 5.10 32.58 -2.30
CA PHE A 761 6.35 31.86 -2.06
C PHE A 761 7.01 31.59 -3.40
N GLY A 762 8.28 31.93 -3.56
CA GLY A 762 8.94 31.79 -4.86
C GLY A 762 10.45 31.63 -4.79
N GLU A 763 11.02 31.35 -5.95
CA GLU A 763 12.45 31.15 -6.15
C GLU A 763 12.96 32.06 -7.28
N PHE A 764 14.15 32.62 -7.08
CA PHE A 764 14.86 33.44 -8.05
C PHE A 764 15.84 32.59 -8.86
N ALA A 765 15.97 32.91 -10.13
CA ALA A 765 17.05 32.45 -10.99
C ALA A 765 18.37 33.21 -10.68
N PRO A 766 19.52 32.71 -11.14
CA PRO A 766 20.81 33.39 -10.95
C PRO A 766 20.88 34.82 -11.49
N ASP A 767 20.02 35.19 -12.45
CA ASP A 767 19.93 36.54 -13.01
C ASP A 767 19.06 37.51 -12.18
N GLY A 768 18.53 37.05 -11.04
CA GLY A 768 17.73 37.84 -10.12
C GLY A 768 16.24 37.91 -10.45
N ARG A 769 15.79 37.33 -11.56
CA ARG A 769 14.36 37.23 -11.92
C ARG A 769 13.67 36.06 -11.24
N VAL A 770 12.35 36.10 -11.15
CA VAL A 770 11.53 35.02 -10.57
C VAL A 770 11.49 33.84 -11.54
N GLN A 771 11.91 32.66 -11.07
CA GLN A 771 11.83 31.40 -11.80
C GLN A 771 10.58 30.59 -11.43
N SER A 772 10.11 30.71 -10.19
CA SER A 772 8.83 30.14 -9.79
C SER A 772 8.18 30.96 -8.69
N VAL A 773 6.85 31.06 -8.70
CA VAL A 773 6.08 31.71 -7.65
C VAL A 773 4.74 31.03 -7.46
N ARG A 774 4.37 30.79 -6.21
CA ARG A 774 3.12 30.15 -5.80
C ARG A 774 2.35 31.09 -4.90
N PHE A 775 1.05 31.18 -5.11
CA PHE A 775 0.14 32.10 -4.42
C PHE A 775 -0.91 31.32 -3.64
N ALA A 776 -1.03 31.61 -2.34
CA ALA A 776 -2.15 31.22 -1.48
C ALA A 776 -3.05 32.43 -1.23
N LEU A 777 -4.35 32.27 -1.50
CA LEU A 777 -5.35 33.34 -1.56
C LEU A 777 -6.56 33.05 -0.64
N ASP A 778 -7.09 34.08 0.02
CA ASP A 778 -8.31 34.01 0.83
C ASP A 778 -9.53 33.46 0.02
N PRO A 779 -10.38 32.55 0.55
CA PRO A 779 -11.39 31.85 -0.23
C PRO A 779 -12.36 32.80 -0.92
N GLY A 780 -12.32 32.72 -2.25
CA GLY A 780 -13.05 33.61 -3.11
C GLY A 780 -12.76 33.44 -4.58
N TYR A 781 -11.62 32.83 -4.90
CA TYR A 781 -11.23 32.53 -6.27
C TYR A 781 -11.86 31.22 -6.79
N ASP A 782 -12.26 30.29 -5.90
CA ASP A 782 -12.74 28.94 -6.25
C ASP A 782 -14.21 28.66 -5.85
N ALA A 783 -15.05 29.70 -5.73
CA ALA A 783 -16.48 29.53 -5.38
C ALA A 783 -17.43 29.71 -6.58
N ALA A 784 -16.94 29.48 -7.80
CA ALA A 784 -17.75 29.43 -9.02
C ALA A 784 -17.48 28.15 -9.80
#